data_AF-A0AAX6NP96-F1
#
_entry.id   AF-A0AAX6NP96-F1
#
_cell.length_a   1.000
_cell.length_b   1.000
_cell.length_c   1.000
_cell.angle_alpha   90.00
_cell.angle_beta   90.00
_cell.angle_gamma   90.00
#
_symmetry.space_group_name_H-M   'P 1'
#
loop_
_entity.id
_entity.type
_entity.pdbx_description
1 polymer ?
#
loop_
_entity_poly.entity_id
_entity_poly.type
_entity_poly.pdbx_seq_one_letter_code
_entity_poly.pdbx_strand_id
1 'polypeptide(L)'
;MGPLDGCELRDTQALLSTIPTMELQKRDYLVERPLLNQEQLEHLGHWGPTPRTHQWRTWFQCSHSRAHGYLLKYLPVLGWLPHYRVREWLLGDLLSGLSVAIMQLPQGLAYALLAGLPPVFGLYSSFYPVFVYFLFGTSRHISVGTFAIMSVMVGSVTESITQDEDFQQNTNSTVSARVQLASTLSVLVGLFQVALGLVHFGFVVNYLSEPLVRSYTTAASVQVFVSQLKYVFGLQLSSRSGPLSLIYTFLEVCWNLPKSVVGTVVTAVVAGVALVMVKILNDKLHRHLPLPIPGELLTLIAATGISYGVNLRNRFEVDTVGTIPTGLIAPMIPNPQLFGKLVGHAFAIAVVGFAIAISLGKIFALRHGYRVDSNQELVALGLSNFVGGFFQCFPVSCSMSRSLVQETTGGNTQVAGAVSSLFILLIILKLGELFRELPKAVLAAIIIVNLKGMLKQFTDICTLWKANRVDLLIWVVTFVATILLNLDLGLAVAIGFSLLLVVVRTQMPRYSVLGQVPDTDIYRDVAEYSEAKEIPGVKVFRSSATLYFANAELYSDTLKQRCGVDVDRLLAQKKKRLRKQERKLKQQQKHKQAASSNGTSVSISVDTSLGDIKGSGVEDSRVKVSPANELEDVVVSRQEDAKAPDVSTLKALGLPRPDFHSLILDLGALSFVDTVCIKSLKNIFRDFREIEVEVYIAACHSPVVTQLEAGCFFDASITKKHLFVSVHDAVTFALQHSRSGPNSPVLATKL
;
A
#
# COMPACT_ATOMS: atom_id res chain seq x y z
N MET A 1 19.56 -6.81 32.71
CA MET A 1 19.28 -5.89 33.83
C MET A 1 20.11 -4.63 33.61
N GLY A 2 19.47 -3.48 33.77
CA GLY A 2 19.94 -2.14 33.38
C GLY A 2 18.91 -1.49 32.46
N PRO A 3 18.07 -0.55 32.94
CA PRO A 3 17.20 0.23 32.07
C PRO A 3 18.06 1.22 31.29
N LEU A 4 17.97 1.19 29.96
CA LEU A 4 18.48 2.24 29.09
C LEU A 4 17.49 3.42 29.15
N ASP A 5 17.54 4.15 30.26
CA ASP A 5 17.24 5.58 30.24
C ASP A 5 18.43 6.27 29.57
N GLY A 6 18.18 6.96 28.47
CA GLY A 6 19.22 7.59 27.68
C GLY A 6 18.76 7.93 26.28
N CYS A 7 17.57 8.51 26.14
CA CYS A 7 17.40 9.46 25.05
C CYS A 7 18.22 10.67 25.46
N GLU A 8 19.48 10.72 25.03
CA GLU A 8 20.27 11.95 25.08
C GLU A 8 19.44 13.03 24.40
N LEU A 9 18.83 13.90 25.20
CA LEU A 9 18.55 15.26 24.79
C LEU A 9 19.91 15.81 24.34
N ARG A 10 20.22 15.68 23.05
CA ARG A 10 21.24 16.51 22.43
C ARG A 10 20.89 17.93 22.80
N ASP A 11 21.82 18.57 23.49
CA ASP A 11 21.85 19.96 23.96
C ASP A 11 21.14 20.96 23.03
N THR A 12 19.82 20.97 23.03
CA THR A 12 19.02 22.06 22.46
C THR A 12 19.09 23.28 23.37
N GLN A 13 19.49 23.12 24.64
CA GLN A 13 19.72 24.22 25.57
C GLN A 13 21.06 24.94 25.36
N ALA A 14 22.12 24.26 24.90
CA ALA A 14 23.41 24.93 24.65
C ALA A 14 23.42 25.77 23.35
N LEU A 15 22.50 25.50 22.41
CA LEU A 15 22.27 26.34 21.23
C LEU A 15 21.23 27.46 21.47
N LEU A 16 20.48 27.41 22.58
CA LEU A 16 19.54 28.46 22.96
C LEU A 16 20.20 29.62 23.73
N SER A 17 21.42 29.43 24.27
CA SER A 17 22.09 30.47 25.07
C SER A 17 22.77 31.56 24.24
N THR A 18 22.83 31.43 22.91
CA THR A 18 23.36 32.46 21.99
C THR A 18 22.35 32.95 20.95
N ILE A 19 21.07 32.58 21.10
CA ILE A 19 20.01 33.19 20.30
C ILE A 19 19.54 34.40 21.11
N PRO A 20 19.68 35.65 20.63
CA PRO A 20 19.04 36.77 21.30
C PRO A 20 17.57 36.40 21.41
N THR A 21 17.01 36.43 22.62
CA THR A 21 15.60 36.19 22.87
C THR A 21 14.81 37.02 21.84
N MET A 22 14.38 36.37 20.76
CA MET A 22 13.45 36.96 19.83
C MET A 22 12.19 37.09 20.65
N GLU A 23 11.97 38.27 21.23
CA GLU A 23 10.64 38.69 21.61
C GLU A 23 9.76 38.37 20.41
N LEU A 24 8.82 37.43 20.59
CA LEU A 24 7.75 37.18 19.64
C LEU A 24 6.94 38.48 19.60
N GLN A 25 7.40 39.43 18.78
CA GLN A 25 6.71 40.65 18.47
C GLN A 25 5.41 40.18 17.82
N LYS A 26 4.31 40.19 18.58
CA LYS A 26 2.97 39.91 18.06
C LYS A 26 2.75 40.89 16.92
N ARG A 27 2.86 40.40 15.68
CA ARG A 27 2.52 41.17 14.49
C ARG A 27 1.02 41.03 14.30
N ASP A 28 0.33 42.16 14.21
CA ASP A 28 -1.10 42.17 13.92
C ASP A 28 -1.34 41.63 12.50
N TYR A 29 -2.35 40.77 12.35
CA TYR A 29 -2.77 40.22 11.06
C TYR A 29 -3.93 41.06 10.53
N LEU A 30 -3.62 42.06 9.70
CA LEU A 30 -4.60 42.92 9.03
C LEU A 30 -4.60 42.65 7.53
N VAL A 31 -5.75 42.24 7.00
CA VAL A 31 -5.94 42.00 5.56
C VAL A 31 -7.20 42.73 5.10
N GLU A 32 -7.04 43.72 4.24
CA GLU A 32 -8.14 44.43 3.58
C GLU A 32 -8.09 44.15 2.08
N ARG A 33 -9.13 43.51 1.56
CA ARG A 33 -9.26 43.18 0.13
C ARG A 33 -10.73 43.06 -0.27
N PRO A 34 -11.07 43.23 -1.56
CA PRO A 34 -12.40 42.93 -2.03
C PRO A 34 -12.73 41.44 -1.89
N LEU A 35 -14.04 41.16 -1.83
CA LEU A 35 -14.57 39.81 -1.87
C LEU A 35 -14.47 39.27 -3.30
N LEU A 36 -13.88 38.09 -3.44
CA LEU A 36 -13.61 37.46 -4.73
C LEU A 36 -14.23 36.06 -4.79
N ASN A 37 -15.08 35.82 -5.79
CA ASN A 37 -15.48 34.48 -6.19
C ASN A 37 -14.47 33.88 -7.20
N GLN A 38 -14.61 32.59 -7.51
CA GLN A 38 -13.69 31.89 -8.41
C GLN A 38 -13.66 32.52 -9.82
N GLU A 39 -14.80 32.96 -10.35
CA GLU A 39 -14.88 33.58 -11.68
C GLU A 39 -14.11 34.91 -11.73
N GLN A 40 -14.27 35.76 -10.72
CA GLN A 40 -13.53 37.01 -10.57
C GLN A 40 -12.03 36.77 -10.38
N LEU A 41 -11.68 35.73 -9.62
CA LEU A 41 -10.28 35.35 -9.40
C LEU A 41 -9.61 34.88 -10.70
N GLU A 42 -10.30 34.06 -11.50
CA GLU A 42 -9.77 33.59 -12.78
C GLU A 42 -9.57 34.74 -13.77
N HIS A 43 -10.48 35.71 -13.78
CA HIS A 43 -10.36 36.91 -14.58
C HIS A 43 -9.19 37.81 -14.10
N LEU A 44 -9.04 37.99 -12.79
CA LEU A 44 -7.97 38.81 -12.19
C LEU A 44 -6.59 38.14 -12.30
N GLY A 45 -6.54 36.81 -12.19
CA GLY A 45 -5.32 36.01 -12.20
C GLY A 45 -4.90 35.51 -13.58
N HIS A 46 -5.60 35.89 -14.65
CA HIS A 46 -5.36 35.41 -16.03
C HIS A 46 -5.23 33.88 -16.11
N TRP A 47 -6.24 33.17 -15.61
CA TRP A 47 -6.20 31.71 -15.57
C TRP A 47 -6.05 31.12 -16.98
N GLY A 48 -4.98 30.35 -17.19
CA GLY A 48 -4.69 29.65 -18.43
C GLY A 48 -4.63 28.14 -18.22
N PRO A 49 -4.95 27.34 -19.25
CA PRO A 49 -4.79 25.89 -19.15
C PRO A 49 -3.32 25.58 -18.88
N THR A 50 -3.04 24.88 -17.77
CA THR A 50 -1.71 24.32 -17.54
C THR A 50 -1.31 23.51 -18.78
N PRO A 51 -0.10 23.71 -19.33
CA PRO A 51 0.31 23.00 -20.53
C PRO A 51 0.19 21.50 -20.27
N ARG A 52 -0.74 20.84 -20.98
CA ARG A 52 -0.82 19.38 -20.98
C ARG A 52 0.49 18.88 -21.57
N THR A 53 1.45 18.52 -20.72
CA THR A 53 2.63 17.80 -21.15
C THR A 53 2.15 16.44 -21.66
N HIS A 54 1.90 16.34 -22.96
CA HIS A 54 1.66 15.08 -23.66
C HIS A 54 2.98 14.29 -23.64
N GLN A 55 3.35 13.77 -22.47
CA GLN A 55 4.57 12.99 -22.24
C GLN A 55 4.65 11.80 -23.20
N TRP A 56 3.50 11.24 -23.59
CA TRP A 56 3.37 10.11 -24.51
C TRP A 56 3.99 10.37 -25.90
N ARG A 57 3.93 11.60 -26.45
CA ARG A 57 4.57 11.91 -27.73
C ARG A 57 6.10 11.93 -27.64
N THR A 58 6.65 12.14 -26.44
CA THR A 58 8.09 12.09 -26.20
C THR A 58 8.60 10.67 -25.97
N TRP A 59 7.74 9.67 -25.71
CA TRP A 59 8.18 8.29 -25.50
C TRP A 59 8.82 7.66 -26.73
N PHE A 60 8.41 8.08 -27.93
CA PHE A 60 8.90 7.53 -29.20
C PHE A 60 10.11 8.28 -29.80
N GLN A 61 10.65 9.28 -29.09
CA GLN A 61 11.86 9.99 -29.53
C GLN A 61 13.10 9.43 -28.83
N CYS A 62 13.78 8.49 -29.49
CA CYS A 62 15.07 7.96 -29.09
C CYS A 62 16.18 8.99 -29.33
N SER A 63 16.43 9.86 -28.35
CA SER A 63 17.66 10.66 -28.31
C SER A 63 18.78 9.86 -27.66
N HIS A 64 20.02 10.02 -28.13
CA HIS A 64 21.22 9.45 -27.51
C HIS A 64 21.28 9.74 -26.00
N SER A 65 20.89 10.95 -25.58
CA SER A 65 20.84 11.34 -24.17
C SER A 65 19.84 10.50 -23.35
N ARG A 66 18.70 10.12 -23.94
CA ARG A 66 17.71 9.25 -23.28
C ARG A 66 18.18 7.81 -23.23
N ALA A 67 18.78 7.30 -24.30
CA ALA A 67 19.37 5.95 -24.28
C ALA A 67 20.45 5.83 -23.19
N HIS A 68 21.33 6.82 -23.08
CA HIS A 68 22.31 6.90 -21.99
C HIS A 68 21.65 6.99 -20.60
N GLY A 69 20.59 7.80 -20.45
CA GLY A 69 19.82 7.87 -19.21
C GLY A 69 19.15 6.55 -18.82
N TYR A 70 18.59 5.82 -19.79
CA TYR A 70 18.02 4.49 -19.56
C TYR A 70 19.10 3.45 -19.21
N LEU A 71 20.26 3.50 -19.87
CA LEU A 71 21.38 2.62 -19.54
C LEU A 71 21.85 2.84 -18.09
N LEU A 72 22.03 4.09 -17.65
CA LEU A 72 22.39 4.40 -16.27
C LEU A 72 21.30 4.04 -15.26
N LYS A 73 20.02 4.09 -15.66
CA LYS A 73 18.89 3.67 -14.81
C LYS A 73 18.86 2.16 -14.62
N TYR A 74 19.00 1.39 -15.69
CA TYR A 74 18.93 -0.08 -15.65
C TYR A 74 20.24 -0.74 -15.23
N LEU A 75 21.38 -0.08 -15.39
CA LEU A 75 22.71 -0.54 -14.96
C LEU A 75 23.33 0.50 -13.99
N PRO A 76 22.83 0.60 -12.74
CA PRO A 76 23.27 1.62 -11.79
C PRO A 76 24.76 1.59 -11.48
N VAL A 77 25.41 0.42 -11.60
CA VAL A 77 26.86 0.27 -11.43
C VAL A 77 27.66 1.24 -12.29
N LEU A 78 27.21 1.53 -13.52
CA LEU A 78 27.88 2.49 -14.40
C LEU A 78 27.77 3.93 -13.91
N GLY A 79 26.75 4.25 -13.10
CA GLY A 79 26.56 5.58 -12.51
C GLY A 79 27.40 5.79 -11.25
N TRP A 80 27.42 4.82 -10.33
CA TRP A 80 28.08 5.00 -9.03
C TRP A 80 29.54 4.54 -9.00
N LEU A 81 29.94 3.53 -9.79
CA LEU A 81 31.31 2.99 -9.78
C LEU A 81 32.38 4.02 -10.19
N PRO A 82 32.16 4.89 -11.20
CA PRO A 82 33.13 5.95 -11.52
C PRO A 82 33.28 7.00 -10.42
N HIS A 83 32.25 7.19 -9.58
CA HIS A 83 32.25 8.14 -8.46
C HIS A 83 32.70 7.48 -7.14
N TYR A 84 33.29 6.29 -7.21
CA TYR A 84 33.70 5.53 -6.03
C TYR A 84 34.97 6.11 -5.40
N ARG A 85 34.89 6.51 -4.13
CA ARG A 85 36.02 7.05 -3.36
C ARG A 85 36.88 5.92 -2.80
N VAL A 86 37.79 5.41 -3.63
CA VAL A 86 38.64 4.24 -3.33
C VAL A 86 39.36 4.35 -1.98
N ARG A 87 39.95 5.51 -1.67
CA ARG A 87 40.75 5.67 -0.43
C ARG A 87 39.91 5.63 0.85
N GLU A 88 38.65 6.06 0.78
CA GLU A 88 37.78 6.18 1.95
C GLU A 88 36.90 4.93 2.14
N TRP A 89 36.40 4.36 1.04
CA TRP A 89 35.37 3.33 1.09
C TRP A 89 35.89 1.91 0.90
N LEU A 90 37.04 1.69 0.26
CA LEU A 90 37.51 0.35 -0.09
C LEU A 90 37.75 -0.53 1.13
N LEU A 91 38.38 0.02 2.18
CA LEU A 91 38.65 -0.73 3.40
C LEU A 91 37.35 -1.14 4.10
N GLY A 92 36.40 -0.20 4.20
CA GLY A 92 35.07 -0.46 4.78
C GLY A 92 34.30 -1.52 4.01
N ASP A 93 34.24 -1.40 2.68
CA ASP A 93 33.54 -2.36 1.82
C ASP A 93 34.21 -3.75 1.81
N LEU A 94 35.54 -3.82 1.90
CA LEU A 94 36.27 -5.08 1.97
C LEU A 94 36.02 -5.82 3.30
N LEU A 95 36.16 -5.11 4.43
CA LEU A 95 35.93 -5.68 5.76
C LEU A 95 34.47 -6.06 5.95
N SER A 96 33.56 -5.22 5.43
CA SER A 96 32.14 -5.46 5.44
C SER A 96 31.76 -6.66 4.58
N GLY A 97 32.26 -6.73 3.35
CA GLY A 97 32.03 -7.86 2.45
C GLY A 97 32.54 -9.18 2.99
N LEU A 98 33.74 -9.19 3.60
CA LEU A 98 34.26 -10.37 4.30
C LEU A 98 33.37 -10.76 5.49
N SER A 99 32.97 -9.81 6.32
CA SER A 99 32.08 -10.06 7.47
C SER A 99 30.73 -10.64 7.04
N VAL A 100 30.16 -10.10 5.95
CA VAL A 100 28.91 -10.60 5.36
C VAL A 100 29.10 -12.02 4.84
N ALA A 101 30.21 -12.32 4.15
CA ALA A 101 30.48 -13.65 3.61
C ALA A 101 30.60 -14.70 4.71
N ILE A 102 31.27 -14.35 5.80
CA ILE A 102 31.41 -15.17 7.01
C ILE A 102 30.05 -15.53 7.60
N MET A 103 29.10 -14.58 7.66
CA MET A 103 27.72 -14.89 8.09
C MET A 103 26.93 -15.66 7.04
N GLN A 104 27.16 -15.34 5.75
CA GLN A 104 26.46 -15.95 4.63
C GLN A 104 26.75 -17.43 4.51
N LEU A 105 27.97 -17.87 4.84
CA LEU A 105 28.40 -19.26 4.74
C LEU A 105 27.51 -20.23 5.54
N PRO A 106 27.41 -20.16 6.88
CA PRO A 106 26.57 -21.06 7.66
C PRO A 106 25.09 -20.87 7.36
N GLN A 107 24.64 -19.62 7.14
CA GLN A 107 23.25 -19.32 6.80
C GLN A 107 22.85 -19.94 5.46
N GLY A 108 23.71 -19.86 4.44
CA GLY A 108 23.52 -20.49 3.13
C GLY A 108 23.29 -21.99 3.24
N LEU A 109 24.21 -22.69 3.91
CA LEU A 109 24.12 -24.15 4.13
C LEU A 109 22.82 -24.52 4.86
N ALA A 110 22.49 -23.80 5.92
CA ALA A 110 21.33 -24.08 6.75
C ALA A 110 20.00 -23.76 6.05
N TYR A 111 19.95 -22.68 5.28
CA TYR A 111 18.76 -22.26 4.53
C TYR A 111 18.49 -23.14 3.30
N ALA A 112 19.51 -23.77 2.72
CA ALA A 112 19.28 -24.82 1.72
C ALA A 112 18.61 -26.06 2.34
N LEU A 113 19.02 -26.47 3.55
CA LEU A 113 18.36 -27.56 4.28
C LEU A 113 16.89 -27.24 4.59
N LEU A 114 16.58 -25.98 4.94
CA LEU A 114 15.20 -25.52 5.10
C LEU A 114 14.37 -25.60 3.83
N ALA A 115 14.99 -25.36 2.68
CA ALA A 115 14.35 -25.51 1.37
C ALA A 115 14.21 -26.99 0.93
N GLY A 116 14.66 -27.94 1.74
CA GLY A 116 14.66 -29.36 1.39
C GLY A 116 15.70 -29.74 0.33
N LEU A 117 16.73 -28.89 0.14
CA LEU A 117 17.78 -29.03 -0.85
C LEU A 117 19.13 -29.41 -0.21
N PRO A 118 20.06 -30.00 -0.97
CA PRO A 118 21.44 -30.20 -0.51
C PRO A 118 22.11 -28.86 -0.12
N PRO A 119 22.93 -28.82 0.94
CA PRO A 119 23.52 -27.57 1.46
C PRO A 119 24.33 -26.75 0.44
N VAL A 120 24.94 -27.41 -0.54
CA VAL A 120 25.75 -26.76 -1.59
C VAL A 120 24.95 -25.72 -2.40
N PHE A 121 23.66 -25.97 -2.65
CA PHE A 121 22.80 -25.02 -3.38
C PHE A 121 22.60 -23.72 -2.62
N GLY A 122 22.77 -23.75 -1.29
CA GLY A 122 22.83 -22.55 -0.46
C GLY A 122 24.03 -21.69 -0.76
N LEU A 123 25.19 -22.29 -1.05
CA LEU A 123 26.40 -21.57 -1.44
C LEU A 123 26.27 -20.99 -2.85
N TYR A 124 25.70 -21.74 -3.80
CA TYR A 124 25.44 -21.22 -5.15
C TYR A 124 24.47 -20.03 -5.13
N SER A 125 23.35 -20.14 -4.40
CA SER A 125 22.41 -19.03 -4.18
C SER A 125 23.04 -17.84 -3.43
N SER A 126 24.15 -18.04 -2.73
CA SER A 126 24.91 -16.98 -2.06
C SER A 126 25.98 -16.36 -2.95
N PHE A 127 26.24 -16.93 -4.12
CA PHE A 127 27.25 -16.47 -5.06
C PHE A 127 26.61 -15.77 -6.27
N TYR A 128 25.94 -16.52 -7.16
CA TYR A 128 25.47 -15.99 -8.44
C TYR A 128 24.48 -14.82 -8.29
N PRO A 129 23.39 -14.95 -7.50
CA PRO A 129 22.42 -13.87 -7.38
C PRO A 129 22.99 -12.61 -6.73
N VAL A 130 23.93 -12.78 -5.79
CA VAL A 130 24.58 -11.66 -5.08
C VAL A 130 25.48 -10.88 -6.04
N PHE A 131 26.23 -11.58 -6.89
CA PHE A 131 27.05 -10.97 -7.91
C PHE A 131 26.22 -10.23 -8.97
N VAL A 132 25.08 -10.79 -9.37
CA VAL A 132 24.15 -10.11 -10.29
C VAL A 132 23.55 -8.86 -9.63
N TYR A 133 23.16 -8.95 -8.36
CA TYR A 133 22.62 -7.80 -7.63
C TYR A 133 23.61 -6.63 -7.53
N PHE A 134 24.91 -6.91 -7.38
CA PHE A 134 25.95 -5.88 -7.40
C PHE A 134 25.91 -4.99 -8.67
N LEU A 135 25.55 -5.56 -9.82
CA LEU A 135 25.52 -4.85 -11.10
C LEU A 135 24.24 -4.00 -11.27
N PHE A 136 23.10 -4.55 -10.86
CA PHE A 136 21.77 -3.99 -11.17
C PHE A 136 21.10 -3.26 -9.99
N GLY A 137 21.57 -3.50 -8.76
CA GLY A 137 20.99 -2.95 -7.53
C GLY A 137 21.23 -1.45 -7.36
N THR A 138 20.25 -0.77 -6.77
CA THR A 138 20.31 0.67 -6.43
C THR A 138 20.61 0.90 -4.95
N SER A 139 20.17 -0.01 -4.08
CA SER A 139 20.43 0.09 -2.65
C SER A 139 21.88 -0.24 -2.33
N ARG A 140 22.51 0.56 -1.46
CA ARG A 140 23.95 0.43 -1.14
C ARG A 140 24.27 -0.55 -0.01
N HIS A 141 23.34 -0.73 0.92
CA HIS A 141 23.59 -1.44 2.19
C HIS A 141 22.86 -2.77 2.31
N ILE A 142 21.91 -3.08 1.40
CA ILE A 142 21.19 -4.34 1.50
C ILE A 142 22.09 -5.49 1.05
N SER A 143 22.08 -6.57 1.83
CA SER A 143 22.80 -7.80 1.52
C SER A 143 21.81 -8.83 0.96
N VAL A 144 21.85 -9.03 -0.36
CA VAL A 144 21.09 -10.07 -1.06
C VAL A 144 21.75 -11.43 -0.84
N GLY A 145 20.96 -12.51 -0.81
CA GLY A 145 21.46 -13.89 -0.69
C GLY A 145 20.37 -14.83 -0.20
N THR A 146 20.76 -15.98 0.35
CA THR A 146 19.78 -16.90 0.96
C THR A 146 19.06 -16.24 2.14
N PHE A 147 17.77 -16.52 2.28
CA PHE A 147 16.94 -15.95 3.33
C PHE A 147 15.94 -16.97 3.85
N ALA A 148 15.77 -17.03 5.17
CA ALA A 148 15.00 -18.08 5.85
C ALA A 148 13.56 -18.19 5.33
N ILE A 149 12.90 -17.05 5.10
CA ILE A 149 11.50 -17.02 4.63
C ILE A 149 11.41 -17.59 3.22
N MET A 150 12.30 -17.17 2.31
CA MET A 150 12.34 -17.69 0.93
C MET A 150 12.60 -19.19 0.93
N SER A 151 13.51 -19.67 1.78
CA SER A 151 13.80 -21.09 1.91
C SER A 151 12.62 -21.91 2.40
N VAL A 152 11.86 -21.42 3.40
CA VAL A 152 10.66 -22.12 3.86
C VAL A 152 9.59 -22.15 2.78
N MET A 153 9.38 -21.05 2.05
CA MET A 153 8.42 -21.02 0.92
C MET A 153 8.82 -21.97 -0.21
N VAL A 154 10.12 -22.04 -0.55
CA VAL A 154 10.62 -22.99 -1.55
C VAL A 154 10.47 -24.43 -1.04
N GLY A 155 10.77 -24.68 0.24
CA GLY A 155 10.60 -25.98 0.88
C GLY A 155 9.16 -26.47 0.83
N SER A 156 8.19 -25.61 1.20
CA SER A 156 6.77 -25.98 1.17
C SER A 156 6.26 -26.32 -0.23
N VAL A 157 6.72 -25.58 -1.26
CA VAL A 157 6.35 -25.85 -2.66
C VAL A 157 6.99 -27.13 -3.18
N THR A 158 8.25 -27.36 -2.79
CA THR A 158 8.99 -28.57 -3.16
C THR A 158 8.33 -29.80 -2.55
N GLU A 159 7.91 -29.72 -1.29
CA GLU A 159 7.21 -30.79 -0.58
C GLU A 159 5.83 -31.05 -1.16
N SER A 160 5.03 -30.01 -1.43
CA SER A 160 3.67 -30.18 -1.95
C SER A 160 3.64 -30.86 -3.32
N ILE A 161 4.60 -30.56 -4.19
CA ILE A 161 4.65 -31.11 -5.55
C ILE A 161 5.32 -32.49 -5.60
N THR A 162 6.30 -32.76 -4.71
CA THR A 162 6.97 -34.08 -4.68
C THR A 162 6.15 -35.18 -4.00
N GLN A 163 5.05 -34.81 -3.32
CA GLN A 163 4.06 -35.76 -2.76
C GLN A 163 2.98 -36.18 -3.77
N ASP A 164 2.91 -35.57 -4.96
CA ASP A 164 2.07 -36.07 -6.07
C ASP A 164 2.61 -37.43 -6.55
N GLU A 165 1.73 -38.43 -6.74
CA GLU A 165 2.07 -39.85 -7.00
C GLU A 165 3.03 -40.08 -8.19
N ASP A 166 3.10 -39.16 -9.16
CA ASP A 166 3.98 -39.23 -10.33
C ASP A 166 5.49 -39.20 -9.98
N PHE A 167 5.88 -38.63 -8.83
CA PHE A 167 7.29 -38.45 -8.45
C PHE A 167 7.87 -39.55 -7.57
N GLN A 168 7.03 -40.47 -7.08
CA GLN A 168 7.41 -41.43 -6.03
C GLN A 168 8.14 -42.68 -6.55
N GLN A 169 8.25 -42.84 -7.87
CA GLN A 169 8.79 -44.07 -8.49
C GLN A 169 10.33 -44.20 -8.50
N ASN A 170 11.11 -43.17 -8.16
CA ASN A 170 12.58 -43.26 -8.13
C ASN A 170 13.20 -42.48 -6.96
N THR A 171 13.72 -43.17 -5.95
CA THR A 171 14.32 -42.56 -4.74
C THR A 171 15.59 -41.75 -5.03
N ASN A 172 16.43 -42.18 -5.98
CA ASN A 172 17.63 -41.43 -6.39
C ASN A 172 17.32 -40.22 -7.29
N SER A 173 16.14 -40.16 -7.91
CA SER A 173 15.71 -38.98 -8.69
C SER A 173 15.06 -37.90 -7.82
N THR A 174 14.71 -38.20 -6.56
CA THR A 174 14.01 -37.22 -5.70
C THR A 174 14.84 -35.97 -5.45
N VAL A 175 16.13 -36.10 -5.10
CA VAL A 175 17.00 -34.95 -4.84
C VAL A 175 17.22 -34.10 -6.09
N SER A 176 17.48 -34.74 -7.23
CA SER A 176 17.64 -34.05 -8.52
C SER A 176 16.34 -33.34 -8.94
N ALA A 177 15.19 -33.98 -8.74
CA ALA A 177 13.88 -33.40 -9.00
C ALA A 177 13.61 -32.17 -8.12
N ARG A 178 13.95 -32.22 -6.84
CA ARG A 178 13.81 -31.06 -5.93
C ARG A 178 14.68 -29.87 -6.36
N VAL A 179 15.91 -30.13 -6.79
CA VAL A 179 16.81 -29.10 -7.32
C VAL A 179 16.27 -28.51 -8.62
N GLN A 180 15.79 -29.36 -9.54
CA GLN A 180 15.19 -28.91 -10.79
C GLN A 180 13.91 -28.09 -10.55
N LEU A 181 13.09 -28.48 -9.57
CA LEU A 181 11.90 -27.74 -9.19
C LEU A 181 12.25 -26.37 -8.59
N ALA A 182 13.18 -26.32 -7.63
CA ALA A 182 13.60 -25.07 -6.99
C ALA A 182 14.26 -24.08 -7.98
N SER A 183 15.05 -24.60 -8.93
CA SER A 183 15.68 -23.79 -9.98
C SER A 183 14.67 -23.27 -11.00
N THR A 184 13.74 -24.11 -11.45
CA THR A 184 12.61 -23.72 -12.32
C THR A 184 11.75 -22.64 -11.63
N LEU A 185 11.47 -22.83 -10.34
CA LEU A 185 10.76 -21.84 -9.51
C LEU A 185 11.55 -20.51 -9.43
N SER A 186 12.87 -20.57 -9.27
CA SER A 186 13.74 -19.38 -9.26
C SER A 186 13.68 -18.59 -10.56
N VAL A 187 13.74 -19.26 -11.71
CA VAL A 187 13.59 -18.62 -13.02
C VAL A 187 12.24 -17.94 -13.15
N LEU A 188 11.16 -18.61 -12.74
CA LEU A 188 9.80 -18.07 -12.84
C LEU A 188 9.57 -16.88 -11.90
N VAL A 189 10.09 -16.95 -10.66
CA VAL A 189 10.12 -15.83 -9.70
C VAL A 189 10.86 -14.64 -10.30
N GLY A 190 12.04 -14.87 -10.89
CA GLY A 190 12.83 -13.83 -11.53
C GLY A 190 12.11 -13.18 -12.71
N LEU A 191 11.46 -13.99 -13.56
CA LEU A 191 10.67 -13.52 -14.68
C LEU A 191 9.49 -12.64 -14.23
N PHE A 192 8.74 -13.06 -13.19
CA PHE A 192 7.67 -12.24 -12.62
C PHE A 192 8.19 -10.93 -12.04
N GLN A 193 9.30 -10.96 -11.31
CA GLN A 193 9.90 -9.75 -10.77
C GLN A 193 10.34 -8.78 -11.88
N VAL A 194 11.03 -9.26 -12.91
CA VAL A 194 11.40 -8.41 -14.07
C VAL A 194 10.16 -7.87 -14.76
N ALA A 195 9.15 -8.69 -15.04
CA ALA A 195 7.91 -8.26 -15.69
C ALA A 195 7.17 -7.19 -14.88
N LEU A 196 7.00 -7.40 -13.56
CA LEU A 196 6.38 -6.42 -12.67
C LEU A 196 7.20 -5.12 -12.58
N GLY A 197 8.52 -5.20 -12.63
CA GLY A 197 9.42 -4.04 -12.69
C GLY A 197 9.24 -3.21 -13.97
N LEU A 198 9.11 -3.88 -15.12
CA LEU A 198 8.89 -3.24 -16.42
C LEU A 198 7.50 -2.56 -16.52
N VAL A 199 6.47 -3.16 -15.93
CA VAL A 199 5.11 -2.58 -15.83
C VAL A 199 5.04 -1.45 -14.79
N HIS A 200 6.15 -1.12 -14.12
CA HIS A 200 6.22 -0.13 -13.03
C HIS A 200 5.29 -0.48 -11.86
N PHE A 201 5.12 -1.77 -11.56
CA PHE A 201 4.31 -2.27 -10.45
C PHE A 201 4.92 -1.97 -9.07
N GLY A 202 6.07 -1.31 -8.99
CA GLY A 202 6.69 -0.87 -7.74
C GLY A 202 5.82 0.09 -6.91
N PHE A 203 4.71 0.61 -7.44
CA PHE A 203 3.73 1.37 -6.67
C PHE A 203 2.98 0.51 -5.64
N VAL A 204 2.80 -0.79 -5.88
CA VAL A 204 2.01 -1.67 -4.99
C VAL A 204 2.68 -1.83 -3.62
N VAL A 205 4.00 -1.65 -3.56
CA VAL A 205 4.77 -1.58 -2.31
C VAL A 205 4.26 -0.51 -1.36
N ASN A 206 3.69 0.58 -1.87
CA ASN A 206 3.17 1.64 -1.02
C ASN A 206 1.97 1.18 -0.18
N TYR A 207 1.34 0.05 -0.52
CA TYR A 207 0.26 -0.56 0.26
C TYR A 207 0.76 -1.61 1.28
N LEU A 208 2.04 -1.97 1.25
CA LEU A 208 2.66 -2.84 2.24
C LEU A 208 3.13 -1.99 3.42
N SER A 209 2.27 -1.86 4.42
CA SER A 209 2.57 -1.09 5.62
C SER A 209 3.71 -1.73 6.42
N GLU A 210 4.50 -0.91 7.10
CA GLU A 210 5.59 -1.41 7.95
C GLU A 210 5.12 -2.41 9.03
N PRO A 211 3.97 -2.20 9.73
CA PRO A 211 3.41 -3.17 10.67
C PRO A 211 3.10 -4.54 10.02
N LEU A 212 2.64 -4.55 8.77
CA LEU A 212 2.39 -5.79 8.02
C LEU A 212 3.71 -6.54 7.77
N VAL A 213 4.75 -5.85 7.28
CA VAL A 213 6.04 -6.49 7.00
C VAL A 213 6.68 -7.04 8.28
N ARG A 214 6.65 -6.28 9.37
CA ARG A 214 7.21 -6.71 10.67
C ARG A 214 6.46 -7.89 11.29
N SER A 215 5.13 -7.88 11.28
CA SER A 215 4.32 -9.03 11.74
C SER A 215 4.56 -10.28 10.90
N TYR A 216 4.62 -10.12 9.57
CA TYR A 216 4.92 -11.20 8.65
C TYR A 216 6.29 -11.82 8.91
N THR A 217 7.34 -11.00 9.06
CA THR A 217 8.69 -11.50 9.39
C THR A 217 8.73 -12.17 10.77
N THR A 218 7.97 -11.66 11.74
CA THR A 218 7.86 -12.28 13.07
C THR A 218 7.20 -13.66 12.99
N ALA A 219 6.05 -13.77 12.30
CA ALA A 219 5.38 -15.05 12.09
C ALA A 219 6.27 -16.06 11.35
N ALA A 220 6.95 -15.60 10.30
CA ALA A 220 7.91 -16.42 9.56
C ALA A 220 9.08 -16.90 10.43
N SER A 221 9.57 -16.06 11.36
CA SER A 221 10.62 -16.46 12.30
C SER A 221 10.15 -17.57 13.25
N VAL A 222 8.90 -17.54 13.69
CA VAL A 222 8.30 -18.64 14.48
C VAL A 222 8.22 -19.93 13.66
N GLN A 223 7.81 -19.83 12.40
CA GLN A 223 7.77 -21.00 11.50
C GLN A 223 9.16 -21.59 11.28
N VAL A 224 10.16 -20.75 10.99
CA VAL A 224 11.57 -21.19 10.84
C VAL A 224 12.06 -21.84 12.12
N PHE A 225 11.75 -21.28 13.29
CA PHE A 225 12.13 -21.85 14.59
C PHE A 225 11.59 -23.27 14.77
N VAL A 226 10.29 -23.48 14.52
CA VAL A 226 9.67 -24.83 14.61
C VAL A 226 10.30 -25.78 13.59
N SER A 227 10.56 -25.33 12.36
CA SER A 227 11.23 -26.14 11.34
C SER A 227 12.67 -26.52 11.70
N GLN A 228 13.36 -25.77 12.57
CA GLN A 228 14.70 -26.12 13.06
C GLN A 228 14.68 -27.20 14.14
N LEU A 229 13.58 -27.38 14.87
CA LEU A 229 13.53 -28.32 16.00
C LEU A 229 13.84 -29.76 15.58
N LYS A 230 13.49 -30.17 14.36
CA LYS A 230 13.82 -31.50 13.83
C LYS A 230 15.34 -31.75 13.79
N TYR A 231 16.14 -30.74 13.45
CA TYR A 231 17.61 -30.85 13.40
C TYR A 231 18.25 -30.72 14.78
N VAL A 232 17.63 -29.99 15.71
CA VAL A 232 18.09 -29.90 17.11
C VAL A 232 17.91 -31.25 17.81
N PHE A 233 16.75 -31.88 17.65
CA PHE A 233 16.42 -33.15 18.29
C PHE A 233 16.88 -34.39 17.50
N GLY A 234 17.40 -34.22 16.28
CA GLY A 234 17.83 -35.34 15.42
C GLY A 234 16.66 -36.19 14.91
N LEU A 235 15.47 -35.60 14.78
CA LEU A 235 14.24 -36.31 14.40
C LEU A 235 14.06 -36.31 12.89
N GLN A 236 13.72 -37.47 12.32
CA GLN A 236 13.22 -37.57 10.96
C GLN A 236 11.71 -37.41 10.96
N LEU A 237 11.23 -36.25 10.52
CA LEU A 237 9.81 -35.93 10.48
C LEU A 237 9.30 -35.88 9.04
N SER A 238 8.08 -36.39 8.85
CA SER A 238 7.35 -36.19 7.60
C SER A 238 7.01 -34.71 7.47
N SER A 239 7.50 -34.06 6.42
CA SER A 239 7.24 -32.63 6.23
C SER A 239 5.87 -32.48 5.55
N ARG A 240 4.99 -31.71 6.19
CA ARG A 240 3.59 -31.54 5.76
C ARG A 240 3.39 -30.12 5.24
N SER A 241 2.81 -29.99 4.06
CA SER A 241 2.36 -28.71 3.50
C SER A 241 0.85 -28.52 3.71
N GLY A 242 0.40 -27.26 3.84
CA GLY A 242 -1.03 -26.91 3.90
C GLY A 242 -1.43 -26.12 5.15
N PRO A 243 -2.68 -25.64 5.23
CA PRO A 243 -3.15 -24.87 6.39
C PRO A 243 -2.94 -25.64 7.70
N LEU A 244 -2.55 -24.93 8.75
CA LEU A 244 -2.23 -25.46 10.08
C LEU A 244 -1.02 -26.41 10.12
N SER A 245 -0.25 -26.54 9.03
CA SER A 245 0.98 -27.37 8.94
C SER A 245 1.90 -27.15 10.14
N LEU A 246 2.14 -25.89 10.51
CA LEU A 246 3.01 -25.49 11.61
C LEU A 246 2.59 -26.12 12.95
N ILE A 247 1.28 -26.12 13.24
CA ILE A 247 0.73 -26.69 14.47
C ILE A 247 0.92 -28.20 14.47
N TYR A 248 0.62 -28.87 13.34
CA TYR A 248 0.83 -30.31 13.21
C TYR A 248 2.30 -30.69 13.34
N THR A 249 3.21 -29.96 12.69
CA THR A 249 4.65 -30.20 12.81
C THR A 249 5.12 -30.00 14.25
N PHE A 250 4.66 -28.97 14.94
CA PHE A 250 5.00 -28.76 16.35
C PHE A 250 4.48 -29.90 17.24
N LEU A 251 3.24 -30.34 17.05
CA LEU A 251 2.69 -31.49 17.77
C LEU A 251 3.45 -32.79 17.47
N GLU A 252 3.86 -33.00 16.21
CA GLU A 252 4.64 -34.17 15.79
C GLU A 252 6.06 -34.17 16.39
N VAL A 253 6.68 -32.99 16.53
CA VAL A 253 7.95 -32.81 17.28
C VAL A 253 7.74 -33.20 18.75
N CYS A 254 6.70 -32.66 19.40
CA CYS A 254 6.41 -32.95 20.80
C CYS A 254 6.14 -34.45 21.05
N TRP A 255 5.43 -35.11 20.13
CA TRP A 255 5.12 -36.53 20.24
C TRP A 255 6.36 -37.42 20.02
N ASN A 256 7.24 -37.06 19.09
CA ASN A 256 8.45 -37.82 18.80
C ASN A 256 9.67 -37.40 19.63
N LEU A 257 9.50 -36.48 20.59
CA LEU A 257 10.57 -36.02 21.48
C LEU A 257 11.29 -37.15 22.24
N PRO A 258 10.61 -38.24 22.69
CA PRO A 258 11.28 -39.38 23.32
C PRO A 258 12.23 -40.16 22.38
N LYS A 259 12.10 -40.01 21.06
CA LYS A 259 12.97 -40.63 20.05
C LYS A 259 14.16 -39.74 19.66
N SER A 260 14.40 -38.66 20.40
CA SER A 260 15.48 -37.72 20.10
C SER A 260 16.86 -38.35 20.29
N VAL A 261 17.80 -37.95 19.44
CA VAL A 261 19.19 -38.40 19.52
C VAL A 261 19.92 -37.51 20.52
N VAL A 262 20.38 -38.07 21.63
CA VAL A 262 21.03 -37.30 22.70
C VAL A 262 22.28 -36.57 22.19
N GLY A 263 23.05 -37.20 21.29
CA GLY A 263 24.23 -36.61 20.68
C GLY A 263 23.94 -35.31 19.92
N THR A 264 22.86 -35.27 19.14
CA THR A 264 22.48 -34.06 18.38
C THR A 264 22.02 -32.95 19.30
N VAL A 265 21.23 -33.28 20.34
CA VAL A 265 20.71 -32.32 21.32
C VAL A 265 21.85 -31.65 22.07
N VAL A 266 22.79 -32.44 22.62
CA VAL A 266 23.96 -31.90 23.33
C VAL A 266 24.78 -31.01 22.41
N THR A 267 25.03 -31.45 21.17
CA THR A 267 25.77 -30.66 20.18
C THR A 267 25.07 -29.32 19.89
N ALA A 268 23.75 -29.32 19.71
CA ALA A 268 22.97 -28.11 19.46
C ALA A 268 22.99 -27.14 20.66
N VAL A 269 22.83 -27.65 21.88
CA VAL A 269 22.83 -26.84 23.10
C VAL A 269 24.20 -26.21 23.34
N VAL A 270 25.28 -27.00 23.23
CA VAL A 270 26.65 -26.49 23.39
C VAL A 270 26.97 -25.43 22.34
N ALA A 271 26.64 -25.68 21.07
CA ALA A 271 26.82 -24.71 20.00
C ALA A 271 26.00 -23.43 20.24
N GLY A 272 24.74 -23.56 20.66
CA GLY A 272 23.86 -22.43 20.97
C GLY A 272 24.38 -21.58 22.12
N VAL A 273 24.80 -22.21 23.23
CA VAL A 273 25.39 -21.51 24.38
C VAL A 273 26.69 -20.82 23.97
N ALA A 274 27.57 -21.51 23.23
CA ALA A 274 28.82 -20.91 22.74
C ALA A 274 28.54 -19.68 21.87
N LEU A 275 27.60 -19.74 20.92
CA LEU A 275 27.22 -18.61 20.07
C LEU A 275 26.66 -17.44 20.86
N VAL A 276 25.78 -17.71 21.83
CA VAL A 276 25.21 -16.67 22.70
C VAL A 276 26.31 -16.02 23.55
N MET A 277 27.24 -16.81 24.09
CA MET A 277 28.37 -16.28 24.86
C MET A 277 29.30 -15.43 24.00
N VAL A 278 29.61 -15.88 22.78
CA VAL A 278 30.42 -15.09 21.84
C VAL A 278 29.71 -13.80 21.47
N LYS A 279 28.39 -13.81 21.25
CA LYS A 279 27.62 -12.57 20.98
C LYS A 279 27.64 -11.60 22.18
N ILE A 280 27.40 -12.09 23.39
CA ILE A 280 27.45 -11.25 24.61
C ILE A 280 28.86 -10.69 24.83
N LEU A 281 29.88 -11.50 24.58
CA LEU A 281 31.28 -11.07 24.67
C LEU A 281 31.59 -10.01 23.62
N ASN A 282 31.15 -10.23 22.37
CA ASN A 282 31.30 -9.27 21.29
C ASN A 282 30.61 -7.95 21.62
N ASP A 283 29.39 -7.96 22.16
CA ASP A 283 28.66 -6.75 22.57
C ASP A 283 29.43 -5.96 23.66
N LYS A 284 30.04 -6.64 24.63
CA LYS A 284 30.86 -5.98 25.67
C LYS A 284 32.21 -5.49 25.13
N LEU A 285 32.82 -6.25 24.23
CA LEU A 285 34.16 -6.01 23.70
C LEU A 285 34.17 -5.10 22.47
N HIS A 286 32.99 -4.77 21.91
CA HIS A 286 32.84 -3.84 20.79
C HIS A 286 33.45 -2.45 21.06
N ARG A 287 33.66 -2.08 22.32
CA ARG A 287 34.34 -0.83 22.68
C ARG A 287 35.85 -0.85 22.40
N HIS A 288 36.47 -2.04 22.33
CA HIS A 288 37.93 -2.20 22.21
C HIS A 288 38.37 -2.83 20.88
N LEU A 289 37.49 -3.55 20.18
CA LEU A 289 37.81 -4.17 18.89
C LEU A 289 37.16 -3.40 17.73
N PRO A 290 37.94 -3.02 16.69
CA PRO A 290 37.40 -2.34 15.50
C PRO A 290 36.60 -3.26 14.57
N LEU A 291 36.66 -4.59 14.77
CA LEU A 291 36.00 -5.59 13.94
C LEU A 291 35.16 -6.55 14.80
N PRO A 292 33.91 -6.86 14.39
CA PRO A 292 33.06 -7.80 15.12
C PRO A 292 33.65 -9.21 15.03
N ILE A 293 33.65 -9.93 16.15
CA ILE A 293 34.16 -11.29 16.20
C ILE A 293 33.23 -12.20 15.37
N PRO A 294 33.77 -12.97 14.41
CA PRO A 294 32.99 -13.86 13.55
C PRO A 294 32.56 -15.14 14.28
N GLY A 295 31.71 -14.99 15.31
CA GLY A 295 31.31 -16.08 16.20
C GLY A 295 30.69 -17.27 15.48
N GLU A 296 29.89 -17.03 14.44
CA GLU A 296 29.25 -18.09 13.63
C GLU A 296 30.30 -18.98 12.94
N LEU A 297 31.33 -18.37 12.33
CA LEU A 297 32.39 -19.11 11.67
C LEU A 297 33.31 -19.82 12.66
N LEU A 298 33.65 -19.19 13.79
CA LEU A 298 34.45 -19.83 14.83
C LEU A 298 33.75 -21.06 15.40
N THR A 299 32.46 -20.96 15.70
CA THR A 299 31.66 -22.11 16.13
C THR A 299 31.59 -23.17 15.04
N LEU A 300 31.44 -22.79 13.77
CA LEU A 300 31.41 -23.72 12.64
C LEU A 300 32.72 -24.53 12.53
N ILE A 301 33.87 -23.84 12.54
CA ILE A 301 35.20 -24.45 12.43
C ILE A 301 35.46 -25.35 13.64
N ALA A 302 35.22 -24.85 14.86
CA ALA A 302 35.43 -25.62 16.09
C ALA A 302 34.54 -26.86 16.12
N ALA A 303 33.25 -26.74 15.80
CA ALA A 303 32.33 -27.87 15.79
C ALA A 303 32.70 -28.90 14.73
N THR A 304 33.18 -28.48 13.56
CA THR A 304 33.65 -29.38 12.50
C THR A 304 34.91 -30.13 12.94
N GLY A 305 35.88 -29.44 13.54
CA GLY A 305 37.10 -30.06 14.06
C GLY A 305 36.82 -31.06 15.20
N ILE A 306 35.92 -30.71 16.12
CA ILE A 306 35.47 -31.61 17.19
C ILE A 306 34.73 -32.82 16.61
N SER A 307 33.84 -32.59 15.63
CA SER A 307 33.09 -33.66 14.97
C SER A 307 34.01 -34.67 14.29
N TYR A 308 35.04 -34.19 13.59
CA TYR A 308 36.06 -35.02 12.96
C TYR A 308 36.91 -35.78 14.00
N GLY A 309 37.42 -35.10 15.02
CA GLY A 309 38.31 -35.70 16.02
C GLY A 309 37.63 -36.72 16.94
N VAL A 310 36.38 -36.46 17.33
CA VAL A 310 35.59 -37.33 18.24
C VAL A 310 34.77 -38.36 17.47
N ASN A 311 34.64 -38.21 16.15
CA ASN A 311 33.80 -39.00 15.26
C ASN A 311 32.34 -39.04 15.74
N LEU A 312 31.73 -37.85 15.86
CA LEU A 312 30.37 -37.68 16.39
C LEU A 312 29.31 -38.45 15.58
N ARG A 313 29.54 -38.58 14.27
CA ARG A 313 28.64 -39.30 13.36
C ARG A 313 28.53 -40.79 13.72
N ASN A 314 29.65 -41.49 13.83
CA ASN A 314 29.63 -42.94 14.05
C ASN A 314 29.37 -43.30 15.51
N ARG A 315 29.79 -42.44 16.45
CA ARG A 315 29.77 -42.77 17.88
C ARG A 315 28.51 -42.32 18.61
N PHE A 316 27.89 -41.24 18.15
CA PHE A 316 26.73 -40.62 18.79
C PHE A 316 25.56 -40.40 17.80
N GLU A 317 25.64 -41.03 16.62
CA GLU A 317 24.61 -40.97 15.57
C GLU A 317 24.23 -39.53 15.18
N VAL A 318 25.20 -38.61 15.24
CA VAL A 318 24.97 -37.21 14.92
C VAL A 318 24.89 -37.01 13.41
N ASP A 319 23.79 -36.42 12.98
CA ASP A 319 23.48 -36.14 11.59
C ASP A 319 24.42 -35.06 11.01
N THR A 320 25.21 -35.41 9.99
CA THR A 320 26.21 -34.53 9.36
C THR A 320 25.79 -34.09 7.95
N VAL A 321 26.37 -32.99 7.47
CA VAL A 321 26.09 -32.39 6.16
C VAL A 321 26.44 -33.34 5.00
N GLY A 322 27.51 -34.12 5.13
CA GLY A 322 27.93 -35.08 4.11
C GLY A 322 28.76 -34.44 2.99
N THR A 323 28.95 -35.17 1.90
CA THR A 323 29.85 -34.75 0.81
C THR A 323 29.31 -33.54 0.05
N ILE A 324 30.06 -32.45 0.06
CA ILE A 324 29.78 -31.26 -0.75
C ILE A 324 30.64 -31.35 -2.02
N PRO A 325 30.03 -31.39 -3.22
CA PRO A 325 30.79 -31.43 -4.46
C PRO A 325 31.61 -30.14 -4.60
N THR A 326 32.90 -30.29 -4.93
CA THR A 326 33.79 -29.17 -5.22
C THR A 326 33.66 -28.77 -6.68
N GLY A 327 33.68 -27.46 -6.94
CA GLY A 327 33.58 -26.92 -8.30
C GLY A 327 32.25 -26.20 -8.59
N LEU A 328 32.16 -25.65 -9.79
CA LEU A 328 30.96 -24.99 -10.29
C LEU A 328 30.14 -25.98 -11.11
N ILE A 329 28.82 -25.90 -10.95
CA ILE A 329 27.86 -26.65 -11.76
C ILE A 329 27.61 -25.94 -13.09
N ALA A 330 27.46 -26.73 -14.15
CA ALA A 330 27.08 -26.23 -15.46
C ALA A 330 25.64 -25.65 -15.43
N PRO A 331 25.34 -24.63 -16.24
CA PRO A 331 23.99 -24.08 -16.31
C PRO A 331 23.00 -25.12 -16.85
N MET A 332 21.81 -25.16 -16.26
CA MET A 332 20.71 -26.06 -16.61
C MET A 332 19.48 -25.26 -17.05
N ILE A 333 18.82 -25.72 -18.11
CA ILE A 333 17.58 -25.11 -18.60
C ILE A 333 16.41 -25.57 -17.71
N PRO A 334 15.55 -24.65 -17.24
CA PRO A 334 14.38 -25.00 -16.43
C PRO A 334 13.36 -25.80 -17.23
N ASN A 335 12.62 -26.71 -16.58
CA ASN A 335 11.63 -27.53 -17.28
C ASN A 335 10.33 -26.74 -17.51
N PRO A 336 9.94 -26.44 -18.77
CA PRO A 336 8.72 -25.67 -19.05
C PRO A 336 7.43 -26.36 -18.61
N GLN A 337 7.43 -27.70 -18.51
CA GLN A 337 6.25 -28.47 -18.10
C GLN A 337 5.81 -28.16 -16.66
N LEU A 338 6.75 -27.75 -15.80
CA LEU A 338 6.48 -27.40 -14.40
C LEU A 338 5.93 -25.97 -14.23
N PHE A 339 5.97 -25.12 -15.27
CA PHE A 339 5.57 -23.72 -15.15
C PHE A 339 4.09 -23.58 -14.76
N GLY A 340 3.20 -24.42 -15.31
CA GLY A 340 1.77 -24.40 -14.99
C GLY A 340 1.49 -24.69 -13.51
N LYS A 341 2.20 -25.66 -12.91
CA LYS A 341 2.07 -26.00 -11.48
C LYS A 341 2.70 -24.95 -10.56
N LEU A 342 3.77 -24.28 -10.99
CA LEU A 342 4.56 -23.35 -10.16
C LEU A 342 4.09 -21.89 -10.23
N VAL A 343 3.22 -21.52 -11.18
CA VAL A 343 2.89 -20.12 -11.49
C VAL A 343 2.37 -19.33 -10.28
N GLY A 344 1.42 -19.90 -9.51
CA GLY A 344 0.83 -19.23 -8.35
C GLY A 344 1.84 -19.03 -7.22
N HIS A 345 2.63 -20.06 -6.93
CA HIS A 345 3.66 -20.01 -5.90
C HIS A 345 4.80 -19.05 -6.28
N ALA A 346 5.22 -19.04 -7.56
CA ALA A 346 6.24 -18.14 -8.06
C ALA A 346 5.81 -16.68 -7.95
N PHE A 347 4.55 -16.37 -8.27
CA PHE A 347 4.00 -15.02 -8.09
C PHE A 347 4.02 -14.58 -6.61
N ALA A 348 3.58 -15.45 -5.70
CA ALA A 348 3.60 -15.16 -4.27
C ALA A 348 5.03 -14.90 -3.75
N ILE A 349 5.98 -15.79 -4.08
CA ILE A 349 7.39 -15.68 -3.71
C ILE A 349 8.03 -14.41 -4.31
N ALA A 350 7.68 -14.05 -5.56
CA ALA A 350 8.14 -12.84 -6.22
C ALA A 350 7.73 -11.57 -5.46
N VAL A 351 6.45 -11.48 -5.06
CA VAL A 351 5.90 -10.35 -4.29
C VAL A 351 6.52 -10.27 -2.91
N VAL A 352 6.60 -11.39 -2.17
CA VAL A 352 7.24 -11.44 -0.84
C VAL A 352 8.70 -11.03 -0.91
N GLY A 353 9.47 -11.65 -1.81
CA GLY A 353 10.90 -11.41 -1.95
C GLY A 353 11.20 -9.95 -2.26
N PHE A 354 10.39 -9.33 -3.12
CA PHE A 354 10.49 -7.91 -3.44
C PHE A 354 10.07 -7.00 -2.30
N ALA A 355 8.92 -7.27 -1.66
CA ALA A 355 8.38 -6.51 -0.54
C ALA A 355 9.40 -6.31 0.58
N ILE A 356 10.12 -7.37 0.92
CA ILE A 356 11.16 -7.34 1.96
C ILE A 356 12.37 -6.53 1.47
N ALA A 357 12.83 -6.76 0.23
CA ALA A 357 13.96 -6.05 -0.38
C ALA A 357 13.76 -4.53 -0.40
N ILE A 358 12.62 -4.06 -0.90
CA ILE A 358 12.34 -2.63 -0.98
C ILE A 358 12.09 -2.00 0.39
N SER A 359 11.47 -2.73 1.32
CA SER A 359 11.26 -2.23 2.69
C SER A 359 12.60 -1.97 3.39
N LEU A 360 13.53 -2.94 3.34
CA LEU A 360 14.88 -2.76 3.88
C LEU A 360 15.66 -1.70 3.11
N GLY A 361 15.57 -1.70 1.78
CA GLY A 361 16.20 -0.70 0.92
C GLY A 361 15.81 0.73 1.32
N LYS A 362 14.51 0.99 1.51
CA LYS A 362 13.99 2.29 1.94
C LYS A 362 14.43 2.67 3.37
N ILE A 363 14.51 1.71 4.30
CA ILE A 363 14.99 1.96 5.67
C ILE A 363 16.44 2.48 5.64
N PHE A 364 17.34 1.79 4.93
CA PHE A 364 18.74 2.24 4.83
C PHE A 364 18.89 3.51 4.00
N ALA A 365 18.08 3.68 2.96
CA ALA A 365 18.04 4.90 2.16
C ALA A 365 17.69 6.13 3.00
N LEU A 366 16.67 5.99 3.87
CA LEU A 366 16.25 7.04 4.79
C LEU A 366 17.34 7.33 5.84
N ARG A 367 17.98 6.28 6.39
CA ARG A 367 19.03 6.42 7.40
C ARG A 367 20.29 7.12 6.87
N HIS A 368 20.68 6.84 5.62
CA HIS A 368 21.91 7.37 5.00
C HIS A 368 21.67 8.50 3.98
N GLY A 369 20.44 8.98 3.85
CA GLY A 369 20.10 10.12 3.00
C GLY A 369 20.27 9.89 1.49
N TYR A 370 20.09 8.66 1.00
CA TYR A 370 20.06 8.34 -0.45
C TYR A 370 18.67 7.92 -0.91
N ARG A 371 18.47 7.78 -2.22
CA ARG A 371 17.19 7.33 -2.81
C ARG A 371 17.34 5.93 -3.39
N VAL A 372 16.28 5.14 -3.27
CA VAL A 372 16.16 3.79 -3.84
C VAL A 372 14.98 3.80 -4.80
N ASP A 373 15.19 3.35 -6.04
CA ASP A 373 14.13 3.23 -7.04
C ASP A 373 13.46 1.85 -6.89
N SER A 374 12.19 1.84 -6.48
CA SER A 374 11.42 0.61 -6.28
C SER A 374 11.33 -0.27 -7.54
N ASN A 375 11.21 0.32 -8.72
CA ASN A 375 11.06 -0.46 -9.96
C ASN A 375 12.39 -1.06 -10.38
N GLN A 376 13.48 -0.31 -10.21
CA GLN A 376 14.82 -0.84 -10.51
C GLN A 376 15.23 -1.91 -9.51
N GLU A 377 14.90 -1.79 -8.22
CA GLU A 377 15.12 -2.87 -7.24
C GLU A 377 14.36 -4.14 -7.62
N LEU A 378 13.13 -4.00 -8.11
CA LEU A 378 12.32 -5.12 -8.57
C LEU A 378 12.96 -5.83 -9.77
N VAL A 379 13.47 -5.07 -10.75
CA VAL A 379 14.22 -5.62 -11.89
C VAL A 379 15.54 -6.25 -11.44
N ALA A 380 16.30 -5.59 -10.55
CA ALA A 380 17.59 -6.08 -10.07
C ALA A 380 17.47 -7.41 -9.32
N LEU A 381 16.50 -7.52 -8.42
CA LEU A 381 16.21 -8.76 -7.71
C LEU A 381 15.69 -9.84 -8.67
N GLY A 382 14.85 -9.45 -9.62
CA GLY A 382 14.34 -10.35 -10.66
C GLY A 382 15.43 -10.95 -11.53
N LEU A 383 16.36 -10.12 -12.02
CA LEU A 383 17.54 -10.57 -12.77
C LEU A 383 18.43 -11.48 -11.92
N SER A 384 18.60 -11.17 -10.64
CA SER A 384 19.39 -11.98 -9.71
C SER A 384 18.81 -13.39 -9.55
N ASN A 385 17.50 -13.52 -9.40
CA ASN A 385 16.80 -14.80 -9.33
C ASN A 385 16.75 -15.52 -10.68
N PHE A 386 16.47 -14.79 -11.76
CA PHE A 386 16.40 -15.34 -13.11
C PHE A 386 17.73 -15.97 -13.54
N VAL A 387 18.83 -15.21 -13.43
CA VAL A 387 20.18 -15.71 -13.74
C VAL A 387 20.58 -16.83 -12.78
N GLY A 388 20.33 -16.66 -11.48
CA GLY A 388 20.61 -17.69 -10.48
C GLY A 388 19.91 -19.03 -10.77
N GLY A 389 18.67 -18.99 -11.26
CA GLY A 389 17.90 -20.19 -11.60
C GLY A 389 18.57 -21.07 -12.65
N PHE A 390 19.23 -20.49 -13.66
CA PHE A 390 20.01 -21.27 -14.64
C PHE A 390 21.21 -21.98 -14.01
N PHE A 391 21.77 -21.43 -12.93
CA PHE A 391 22.84 -22.07 -12.15
C PHE A 391 22.29 -22.87 -10.97
N GLN A 392 21.10 -23.45 -11.12
CA GLN A 392 20.41 -24.28 -10.12
C GLN A 392 20.24 -23.63 -8.73
N CYS A 393 20.24 -22.30 -8.65
CA CYS A 393 19.97 -21.59 -7.40
C CYS A 393 18.47 -21.58 -7.11
N PHE A 394 18.10 -21.59 -5.83
CA PHE A 394 16.73 -21.31 -5.41
C PHE A 394 16.53 -19.80 -5.16
N PRO A 395 15.26 -19.31 -5.17
CA PRO A 395 14.94 -17.90 -4.95
C PRO A 395 15.65 -17.26 -3.74
N VAL A 396 16.21 -16.07 -3.95
CA VAL A 396 16.91 -15.26 -2.96
C VAL A 396 16.20 -13.95 -2.66
N SER A 397 16.54 -13.35 -1.52
CA SER A 397 16.12 -11.99 -1.15
C SER A 397 17.17 -11.38 -0.21
N CYS A 398 16.89 -10.22 0.38
CA CYS A 398 17.78 -9.60 1.35
C CYS A 398 17.52 -10.11 2.78
N SER A 399 18.53 -10.03 3.63
CA SER A 399 18.41 -10.31 5.07
C SER A 399 18.70 -9.08 5.92
N MET A 400 17.87 -8.83 6.93
CA MET A 400 18.07 -7.72 7.88
C MET A 400 19.37 -7.88 8.67
N SER A 401 19.64 -9.09 9.19
CA SER A 401 20.82 -9.35 10.01
C SER A 401 22.12 -9.13 9.22
N ARG A 402 22.18 -9.57 7.96
CA ARG A 402 23.36 -9.41 7.10
C ARG A 402 23.55 -7.96 6.65
N SER A 403 22.47 -7.29 6.26
CA SER A 403 22.52 -5.88 5.87
C SER A 403 22.93 -4.98 7.04
N LEU A 404 22.49 -5.30 8.26
CA LEU A 404 22.93 -4.59 9.46
C LEU A 404 24.41 -4.80 9.73
N VAL A 405 24.93 -6.03 9.61
CA VAL A 405 26.37 -6.27 9.75
C VAL A 405 27.16 -5.58 8.65
N GLN A 406 26.65 -5.54 7.41
CA GLN A 406 27.25 -4.78 6.32
C GLN A 406 27.40 -3.30 6.69
N GLU A 407 26.33 -2.69 7.21
CA GLU A 407 26.31 -1.29 7.64
C GLU A 407 27.24 -1.05 8.84
N THR A 408 27.14 -1.84 9.92
CA THR A 408 27.88 -1.60 11.17
C THR A 408 29.39 -1.82 11.02
N THR A 409 29.81 -2.62 10.04
CA THR A 409 31.23 -2.82 9.70
C THR A 409 31.80 -1.74 8.77
N GLY A 410 30.99 -0.74 8.40
CA GLY A 410 31.42 0.38 7.57
C GLY A 410 31.31 0.14 6.06
N GLY A 411 30.45 -0.79 5.62
CA GLY A 411 30.13 -0.96 4.21
C GLY A 411 29.33 0.24 3.70
N ASN A 412 29.80 0.84 2.61
CA ASN A 412 29.23 2.05 1.99
C ASN A 412 28.58 1.77 0.64
N THR A 413 28.98 0.69 -0.05
CA THR A 413 28.50 0.35 -1.40
C THR A 413 28.29 -1.15 -1.59
N GLN A 414 27.71 -1.51 -2.75
CA GLN A 414 27.54 -2.91 -3.14
C GLN A 414 28.86 -3.63 -3.50
N VAL A 415 30.00 -2.94 -3.49
CA VAL A 415 31.33 -3.61 -3.55
C VAL A 415 31.45 -4.63 -2.42
N ALA A 416 30.86 -4.36 -1.24
CA ALA A 416 30.79 -5.33 -0.15
C ALA A 416 30.07 -6.63 -0.58
N GLY A 417 28.99 -6.54 -1.36
CA GLY A 417 28.29 -7.69 -1.92
C GLY A 417 29.14 -8.48 -2.92
N ALA A 418 29.89 -7.77 -3.80
CA ALA A 418 30.81 -8.40 -4.74
C ALA A 418 31.94 -9.15 -4.02
N VAL A 419 32.59 -8.51 -3.04
CA VAL A 419 33.62 -9.12 -2.19
C VAL A 419 33.07 -10.37 -1.49
N SER A 420 31.85 -10.27 -0.95
CA SER A 420 31.19 -11.39 -0.30
C SER A 420 30.98 -12.58 -1.25
N SER A 421 30.47 -12.31 -2.46
CA SER A 421 30.26 -13.34 -3.48
C SER A 421 31.58 -14.01 -3.91
N LEU A 422 32.65 -13.24 -4.06
CA LEU A 422 33.97 -13.76 -4.44
C LEU A 422 34.59 -14.63 -3.35
N PHE A 423 34.38 -14.26 -2.08
CA PHE A 423 34.82 -15.08 -0.95
C PHE A 423 34.06 -16.42 -0.87
N ILE A 424 32.74 -16.39 -1.10
CA ILE A 424 31.95 -17.64 -1.20
C ILE A 424 32.41 -18.51 -2.37
N LEU A 425 32.75 -17.91 -3.53
CA LEU A 425 33.32 -18.64 -4.67
C LEU A 425 34.61 -19.36 -4.28
N LEU A 426 35.52 -18.70 -3.55
CA LEU A 426 36.75 -19.32 -3.06
C LEU A 426 36.46 -20.51 -2.14
N ILE A 427 35.45 -20.40 -1.27
CA ILE A 427 35.02 -21.49 -0.39
C ILE A 427 34.49 -22.68 -1.20
N ILE A 428 33.63 -22.45 -2.18
CA ILE A 428 33.07 -23.50 -3.04
C ILE A 428 34.19 -24.27 -3.77
N LEU A 429 35.20 -23.57 -4.26
CA LEU A 429 36.27 -24.17 -5.06
C LEU A 429 37.33 -24.92 -4.24
N LYS A 430 37.61 -24.49 -3.00
CA LYS A 430 38.75 -24.99 -2.22
C LYS A 430 38.43 -25.54 -0.83
N LEU A 431 37.36 -25.08 -0.18
CA LEU A 431 37.04 -25.42 1.22
C LEU A 431 35.79 -26.30 1.37
N GLY A 432 35.09 -26.66 0.29
CA GLY A 432 33.86 -27.45 0.35
C GLY A 432 34.00 -28.78 1.11
N GLU A 433 35.12 -29.49 0.94
CA GLU A 433 35.38 -30.77 1.61
C GLU A 433 35.53 -30.64 3.12
N LEU A 434 35.96 -29.48 3.62
CA LEU A 434 36.18 -29.26 5.05
C LEU A 434 34.88 -29.39 5.85
N PHE A 435 33.73 -29.09 5.24
CA PHE A 435 32.43 -29.10 5.91
C PHE A 435 31.71 -30.45 5.87
N ARG A 436 32.37 -31.53 5.44
CA ARG A 436 31.76 -32.87 5.33
C ARG A 436 31.24 -33.39 6.67
N GLU A 437 32.06 -33.26 7.71
CA GLU A 437 31.77 -33.73 9.07
C GLU A 437 30.98 -32.71 9.91
N LEU A 438 30.50 -31.61 9.30
CA LEU A 438 29.76 -30.59 10.00
C LEU A 438 28.40 -31.12 10.49
N PRO A 439 28.09 -31.06 11.80
CA PRO A 439 26.79 -31.47 12.31
C PRO A 439 25.66 -30.52 11.89
N LYS A 440 24.54 -31.06 11.39
CA LYS A 440 23.33 -30.26 11.06
C LYS A 440 22.74 -29.55 12.29
N ALA A 441 22.90 -30.14 13.47
CA ALA A 441 22.50 -29.56 14.75
C ALA A 441 23.13 -28.18 15.02
N VAL A 442 24.38 -27.96 14.59
CA VAL A 442 25.10 -26.69 14.75
C VAL A 442 24.51 -25.63 13.82
N LEU A 443 24.19 -26.00 12.58
CA LEU A 443 23.51 -25.12 11.63
C LEU A 443 22.14 -24.66 12.16
N ALA A 444 21.38 -25.58 12.75
CA ALA A 444 20.10 -25.27 13.38
C ALA A 444 20.25 -24.31 14.57
N ALA A 445 21.26 -24.52 15.43
CA ALA A 445 21.57 -23.61 16.53
C ALA A 445 21.92 -22.20 16.04
N ILE A 446 22.72 -22.08 14.96
CA ILE A 446 23.05 -20.79 14.33
C ILE A 446 21.79 -20.07 13.87
N ILE A 447 20.87 -20.77 13.18
CA ILE A 447 19.59 -20.18 12.76
C ILE A 447 18.81 -19.68 13.97
N ILE A 448 18.58 -20.52 14.99
CA ILE A 448 17.79 -20.17 16.17
C ILE A 448 18.33 -18.92 16.87
N VAL A 449 19.66 -18.84 17.06
CA VAL A 449 20.30 -17.68 17.69
C VAL A 449 20.18 -16.41 16.81
N ASN A 450 20.13 -16.55 15.49
CA ASN A 450 19.96 -15.44 14.56
C ASN A 450 18.52 -14.94 14.44
N LEU A 451 17.52 -15.77 14.78
CA LEU A 451 16.11 -15.35 14.81
C LEU A 451 15.78 -14.39 15.96
N LYS A 452 16.65 -14.24 16.97
CA LYS A 452 16.46 -13.33 18.10
C LYS A 452 16.07 -11.91 17.68
N GLY A 453 16.70 -11.37 16.63
CA GLY A 453 16.41 -10.02 16.13
C GLY A 453 15.00 -9.89 15.56
N MET A 454 14.55 -10.90 14.81
CA MET A 454 13.20 -10.93 14.23
C MET A 454 12.14 -11.17 15.32
N LEU A 455 12.40 -12.07 16.27
CA LEU A 455 11.48 -12.33 17.40
C LEU A 455 11.34 -11.14 18.35
N LYS A 456 12.36 -10.27 18.46
CA LYS A 456 12.25 -9.05 19.27
C LYS A 456 11.11 -8.13 18.80
N GLN A 457 10.69 -8.22 17.53
CA GLN A 457 9.60 -7.43 16.96
C GLN A 457 8.24 -7.69 17.65
N PHE A 458 8.08 -8.74 18.46
CA PHE A 458 6.89 -8.91 19.32
C PHE A 458 6.64 -7.71 20.26
N THR A 459 7.68 -6.95 20.61
CA THR A 459 7.52 -5.72 21.41
C THR A 459 6.72 -4.63 20.69
N ASP A 460 6.57 -4.71 19.36
CA ASP A 460 5.81 -3.74 18.57
C ASP A 460 4.33 -3.75 18.95
N ILE A 461 3.78 -4.86 19.45
CA ILE A 461 2.38 -4.95 19.92
C ILE A 461 2.09 -3.88 20.98
N CYS A 462 2.97 -3.73 21.98
CA CYS A 462 2.79 -2.76 23.05
C CYS A 462 2.90 -1.31 22.55
N THR A 463 3.82 -1.07 21.62
CA THR A 463 4.03 0.26 21.01
C THR A 463 2.84 0.64 20.14
N LEU A 464 2.38 -0.28 19.27
CA LEU A 464 1.24 -0.07 18.38
C LEU A 464 -0.08 0.06 19.14
N TRP A 465 -0.28 -0.67 20.24
CA TRP A 465 -1.45 -0.52 21.10
C TRP A 465 -1.61 0.92 21.62
N LYS A 466 -0.50 1.56 22.01
CA LYS A 466 -0.48 2.95 22.50
C LYS A 466 -0.58 3.97 21.36
N ALA A 467 0.02 3.69 20.21
CA ALA A 467 0.10 4.63 19.09
C ALA A 467 -1.14 4.60 18.18
N ASN A 468 -1.45 3.45 17.58
CA ASN A 468 -2.54 3.32 16.60
C ASN A 468 -3.13 1.89 16.62
N ARG A 469 -4.35 1.76 17.14
CA ARG A 469 -5.08 0.48 17.24
C ARG A 469 -5.34 -0.17 15.87
N VAL A 470 -5.42 0.63 14.82
CA VAL A 470 -5.68 0.13 13.45
C VAL A 470 -4.44 -0.58 12.90
N ASP A 471 -3.25 -0.03 13.15
CA ASP A 471 -1.99 -0.66 12.73
C ASP A 471 -1.70 -1.92 13.54
N LEU A 472 -2.08 -1.93 14.83
CA LEU A 472 -2.07 -3.13 15.64
C LEU A 472 -2.98 -4.22 15.06
N LEU A 473 -4.17 -3.86 14.58
CA LEU A 473 -5.10 -4.82 13.97
C LEU A 473 -4.48 -5.46 12.73
N ILE A 474 -3.84 -4.67 11.86
CA ILE A 474 -3.08 -5.20 10.70
C ILE A 474 -1.99 -6.17 11.18
N TRP A 475 -1.22 -5.79 12.21
CA TRP A 475 -0.13 -6.60 12.74
C TRP A 475 -0.65 -7.96 13.26
N VAL A 476 -1.72 -7.96 14.07
CA VAL A 476 -2.30 -9.17 14.67
C VAL A 476 -2.91 -10.08 13.60
N VAL A 477 -3.71 -9.52 12.68
CA VAL A 477 -4.34 -10.30 11.60
C VAL A 477 -3.28 -10.93 10.71
N THR A 478 -2.23 -10.18 10.34
CA THR A 478 -1.12 -10.69 9.53
C THR A 478 -0.39 -11.82 10.26
N PHE A 479 -0.06 -11.63 11.55
CA PHE A 479 0.64 -12.63 12.35
C PHE A 479 -0.15 -13.94 12.47
N VAL A 480 -1.44 -13.84 12.81
CA VAL A 480 -2.32 -15.00 12.97
C VAL A 480 -2.58 -15.69 11.63
N ALA A 481 -2.90 -14.94 10.57
CA ALA A 481 -3.14 -15.51 9.25
C ALA A 481 -1.90 -16.24 8.70
N THR A 482 -0.71 -15.69 8.91
CA THR A 482 0.56 -16.30 8.46
C THR A 482 0.86 -17.61 9.19
N ILE A 483 0.62 -17.68 10.50
CA ILE A 483 0.81 -18.90 11.29
C ILE A 483 -0.20 -19.99 10.92
N LEU A 484 -1.46 -19.61 10.70
CA LEU A 484 -2.53 -20.58 10.45
C LEU A 484 -2.62 -21.04 8.99
N LEU A 485 -2.31 -20.18 8.02
CA LEU A 485 -2.53 -20.44 6.58
C LEU A 485 -1.23 -20.68 5.80
N ASN A 486 -0.04 -20.59 6.45
CA ASN A 486 1.29 -20.47 5.84
C ASN A 486 1.63 -19.08 5.28
N LEU A 487 2.88 -18.94 4.86
CA LEU A 487 3.52 -17.70 4.41
C LEU A 487 2.94 -17.09 3.14
N ASP A 488 2.46 -17.90 2.20
CA ASP A 488 1.91 -17.45 0.93
C ASP A 488 0.46 -16.96 1.09
N LEU A 489 -0.43 -17.80 1.62
CA LEU A 489 -1.83 -17.45 1.87
C LEU A 489 -1.97 -16.38 2.95
N GLY A 490 -1.13 -16.42 4.00
CA GLY A 490 -1.11 -15.43 5.06
C GLY A 490 -0.80 -14.03 4.55
N LEU A 491 0.13 -13.90 3.59
CA LEU A 491 0.41 -12.62 2.94
C LEU A 491 -0.79 -12.12 2.12
N ALA A 492 -1.44 -13.00 1.34
CA ALA A 492 -2.60 -12.62 0.54
C ALA A 492 -3.73 -12.07 1.41
N VAL A 493 -4.02 -12.73 2.54
CA VAL A 493 -5.00 -12.27 3.53
C VAL A 493 -4.57 -10.94 4.16
N ALA A 494 -3.30 -10.77 4.51
CA ALA A 494 -2.78 -9.54 5.10
C ALA A 494 -2.90 -8.33 4.15
N ILE A 495 -2.55 -8.50 2.87
CA ILE A 495 -2.67 -7.43 1.87
C ILE A 495 -4.15 -7.09 1.63
N GLY A 496 -5.01 -8.10 1.43
CA GLY A 496 -6.44 -7.91 1.25
C GLY A 496 -7.08 -7.18 2.44
N PHE A 497 -6.71 -7.56 3.66
CA PHE A 497 -7.17 -6.93 4.89
C PHE A 497 -6.67 -5.49 5.03
N SER A 498 -5.39 -5.22 4.72
CA SER A 498 -4.81 -3.87 4.74
C SER A 498 -5.55 -2.93 3.78
N LEU A 499 -5.81 -3.37 2.54
CA LEU A 499 -6.58 -2.61 1.56
C LEU A 499 -8.02 -2.38 1.99
N LEU A 500 -8.69 -3.41 2.52
CA LEU A 500 -10.05 -3.27 3.05
C LEU A 500 -10.11 -2.24 4.19
N LEU A 501 -9.12 -2.26 5.08
CA LEU A 501 -9.06 -1.34 6.22
C LEU A 501 -8.85 0.11 5.79
N VAL A 502 -8.06 0.34 4.72
CA VAL A 502 -7.95 1.67 4.09
C VAL A 502 -9.31 2.13 3.58
N VAL A 503 -10.05 1.27 2.87
CA VAL A 503 -11.39 1.59 2.36
C VAL A 503 -12.35 1.91 3.51
N VAL A 504 -12.46 1.04 4.52
CA VAL A 504 -13.33 1.25 5.70
C VAL A 504 -12.98 2.55 6.42
N ARG A 505 -11.69 2.88 6.56
CA ARG A 505 -11.26 4.11 7.23
C ARG A 505 -11.63 5.36 6.45
N THR A 506 -11.59 5.31 5.11
CA THR A 506 -12.07 6.44 4.27
C THR A 506 -13.59 6.57 4.25
N GLN A 507 -14.34 5.49 4.51
CA GLN A 507 -15.80 5.50 4.59
C GLN A 507 -16.36 6.05 5.91
N MET A 508 -15.55 6.13 6.96
CA MET A 508 -15.95 6.71 8.25
C MET A 508 -15.30 8.08 8.52
N PRO A 509 -15.60 9.12 7.73
CA PRO A 509 -15.12 10.45 8.01
C PRO A 509 -15.84 11.08 9.21
N ARG A 510 -15.18 12.04 9.83
CA ARG A 510 -15.82 12.99 10.75
C ARG A 510 -16.47 14.11 9.95
N TYR A 511 -17.73 14.38 10.25
CA TYR A 511 -18.51 15.49 9.72
C TYR A 511 -18.72 16.52 10.82
N SER A 512 -18.41 17.78 10.51
CA SER A 512 -18.43 18.89 11.47
C SER A 512 -19.26 20.05 10.92
N VAL A 513 -20.00 20.72 11.80
CA VAL A 513 -20.60 22.02 11.51
C VAL A 513 -19.64 23.07 12.04
N LEU A 514 -19.24 24.03 11.20
CA LEU A 514 -18.27 25.04 11.57
C LEU A 514 -18.95 26.30 12.12
N GLY A 515 -18.38 26.82 13.20
CA GLY A 515 -18.66 28.14 13.74
C GLY A 515 -17.46 29.07 13.55
N GLN A 516 -17.72 30.37 13.57
CA GLN A 516 -16.70 31.40 13.50
C GLN A 516 -16.21 31.73 14.91
N VAL A 517 -14.90 31.83 15.08
CA VAL A 517 -14.31 32.43 16.28
C VAL A 517 -14.52 33.95 16.20
N PRO A 518 -15.07 34.62 17.23
CA PRO A 518 -15.45 36.03 17.17
C PRO A 518 -14.34 36.93 16.61
N ASP A 519 -14.73 37.86 15.73
CA ASP A 519 -13.84 38.87 15.12
C ASP A 519 -12.64 38.31 14.34
N THR A 520 -12.71 37.05 13.87
CA THR A 520 -11.65 36.42 13.06
C THR A 520 -12.21 35.74 11.81
N ASP A 521 -11.34 35.42 10.86
CA ASP A 521 -11.63 34.60 9.68
C ASP A 521 -11.52 33.08 9.97
N ILE A 522 -11.41 32.70 11.24
CA ILE A 522 -11.14 31.32 11.66
C ILE A 522 -12.45 30.56 11.91
N TYR A 523 -12.64 29.47 11.16
CA TYR A 523 -13.77 28.57 11.31
C TYR A 523 -13.36 27.24 11.94
N ARG A 524 -14.00 26.87 13.06
CA ARG A 524 -13.72 25.65 13.83
C ARG A 524 -15.00 24.88 14.15
N ASP A 525 -14.83 23.60 14.48
CA ASP A 525 -15.96 22.76 14.87
C ASP A 525 -16.55 23.26 16.18
N VAL A 526 -17.86 23.56 16.17
CA VAL A 526 -18.60 24.06 17.33
C VAL A 526 -18.63 23.03 18.46
N ALA A 527 -18.53 21.73 18.13
CA ALA A 527 -18.47 20.67 19.13
C ALA A 527 -17.11 20.56 19.82
N GLU A 528 -16.03 21.04 19.19
CA GLU A 528 -14.65 20.93 19.70
C GLU A 528 -14.18 22.25 20.35
N TYR A 529 -14.61 23.39 19.83
CA TYR A 529 -14.20 24.72 20.30
C TYR A 529 -15.40 25.50 20.86
N SER A 530 -15.39 25.78 22.17
CA SER A 530 -16.47 26.49 22.86
C SER A 530 -16.66 27.94 22.42
N GLU A 531 -15.60 28.59 21.95
CA GLU A 531 -15.64 29.97 21.44
C GLU A 531 -16.17 30.07 20.01
N ALA A 532 -16.13 28.98 19.24
CA ALA A 532 -16.61 28.97 17.86
C ALA A 532 -18.15 28.93 17.85
N LYS A 533 -18.77 30.01 17.36
CA LYS A 533 -20.24 30.13 17.32
C LYS A 533 -20.76 30.07 15.89
N GLU A 534 -21.88 29.38 15.71
CA GLU A 534 -22.56 29.38 14.42
C GLU A 534 -23.06 30.78 14.07
N ILE A 535 -22.97 31.12 12.79
CA ILE A 535 -23.42 32.41 12.29
C ILE A 535 -24.92 32.32 12.00
N PRO A 536 -25.76 33.21 12.56
CA PRO A 536 -27.18 33.21 12.28
C PRO A 536 -27.47 33.32 10.77
N GLY A 537 -28.35 32.45 10.26
CA GLY A 537 -28.74 32.47 8.84
C GLY A 537 -27.83 31.69 7.88
N VAL A 538 -26.62 31.28 8.31
CA VAL A 538 -25.65 30.57 7.46
C VAL A 538 -25.16 29.29 8.15
N LYS A 539 -25.27 28.15 7.47
CA LYS A 539 -24.69 26.88 7.94
C LYS A 539 -23.43 26.55 7.14
N VAL A 540 -22.33 26.26 7.83
CA VAL A 540 -21.08 25.81 7.20
C VAL A 540 -20.85 24.36 7.56
N PHE A 541 -20.72 23.50 6.54
CA PHE A 541 -20.52 22.07 6.70
C PHE A 541 -19.17 21.63 6.15
N ARG A 542 -18.40 20.89 6.95
CA ARG A 542 -17.08 20.37 6.58
C ARG A 542 -17.02 18.85 6.74
N SER A 543 -16.44 18.18 5.75
CA SER A 543 -16.02 16.78 5.83
C SER A 543 -14.51 16.69 6.03
N SER A 544 -14.06 15.74 6.86
CA SER A 544 -12.63 15.44 7.06
C SER A 544 -12.04 14.49 6.00
N ALA A 545 -12.87 13.90 5.13
CA ALA A 545 -12.40 13.06 4.02
C ALA A 545 -13.00 13.49 2.68
N THR A 546 -12.36 13.02 1.61
CA THR A 546 -12.79 13.21 0.23
C THR A 546 -14.14 12.53 -0.04
N LEU A 547 -14.99 13.17 -0.83
CA LEU A 547 -16.29 12.66 -1.24
C LEU A 547 -16.16 11.83 -2.52
N TYR A 548 -16.58 10.57 -2.48
CA TYR A 548 -16.54 9.65 -3.63
C TYR A 548 -17.65 8.59 -3.52
N PHE A 549 -17.76 7.68 -4.49
CA PHE A 549 -18.88 6.74 -4.60
C PHE A 549 -19.18 5.94 -3.33
N ALA A 550 -18.17 5.60 -2.51
CA ALA A 550 -18.38 4.74 -1.36
C ALA A 550 -18.89 5.46 -0.10
N ASN A 551 -18.75 6.79 -0.02
CA ASN A 551 -19.23 7.58 1.12
C ASN A 551 -20.24 8.68 0.75
N ALA A 552 -20.64 8.76 -0.52
CA ALA A 552 -21.50 9.83 -1.00
C ALA A 552 -22.90 9.87 -0.39
N GLU A 553 -23.50 8.70 -0.16
CA GLU A 553 -24.81 8.59 0.50
C GLU A 553 -24.71 9.04 1.96
N LEU A 554 -23.72 8.51 2.69
CA LEU A 554 -23.46 8.90 4.09
C LEU A 554 -23.19 10.40 4.24
N TYR A 555 -22.47 11.01 3.30
CA TYR A 555 -22.23 12.46 3.28
C TYR A 555 -23.55 13.23 3.16
N SER A 556 -24.39 12.87 2.19
CA SER A 556 -25.68 13.52 1.95
C SER A 556 -26.62 13.39 3.16
N ASP A 557 -26.73 12.19 3.73
CA ASP A 557 -27.62 11.92 4.86
C ASP A 557 -27.15 12.65 6.12
N THR A 558 -25.84 12.62 6.39
CA THR A 558 -25.28 13.33 7.55
C THR A 558 -25.38 14.84 7.38
N LEU A 559 -25.20 15.37 6.17
CA LEU A 559 -25.40 16.79 5.86
C LEU A 559 -26.84 17.20 6.21
N LYS A 560 -27.84 16.48 5.70
CA LYS A 560 -29.26 16.74 5.98
C LYS A 560 -29.55 16.67 7.48
N GLN A 561 -29.03 15.65 8.17
CA GLN A 561 -29.20 15.47 9.61
C GLN A 561 -28.56 16.61 10.42
N ARG A 562 -27.33 17.01 10.11
CA ARG A 562 -26.58 18.07 10.82
C ARG A 562 -27.12 19.47 10.56
N CYS A 563 -27.75 19.69 9.41
CA CYS A 563 -28.49 20.91 9.13
C CYS A 563 -29.78 21.05 9.96
N GLY A 564 -30.23 19.99 10.64
CA GLY A 564 -31.45 20.02 11.48
C GLY A 564 -32.74 20.10 10.67
N VAL A 565 -32.69 19.83 9.36
CA VAL A 565 -33.82 19.93 8.44
C VAL A 565 -33.99 18.59 7.72
N ASP A 566 -35.17 17.99 7.85
CA ASP A 566 -35.56 16.81 7.07
C ASP A 566 -35.93 17.26 5.64
N VAL A 567 -34.89 17.50 4.83
CA VAL A 567 -34.99 18.00 3.45
C VAL A 567 -35.90 17.10 2.64
N ASP A 568 -35.74 15.78 2.72
CA ASP A 568 -36.51 14.82 1.93
C ASP A 568 -38.00 14.85 2.28
N ARG A 569 -38.35 14.99 3.56
CA ARG A 569 -39.73 15.15 3.99
C ARG A 569 -40.33 16.47 3.51
N LEU A 570 -39.59 17.57 3.56
CA LEU A 570 -40.05 18.87 3.06
C LEU A 570 -40.28 18.84 1.55
N LEU A 571 -39.37 18.23 0.78
CA LEU A 571 -39.50 18.04 -0.66
C LEU A 571 -40.73 17.19 -0.99
N ALA A 572 -40.94 16.08 -0.27
CA ALA A 572 -42.10 15.22 -0.47
C ALA A 572 -43.42 15.97 -0.17
N GLN A 573 -43.47 16.76 0.89
CA GLN A 573 -44.62 17.58 1.24
C GLN A 573 -44.88 18.68 0.20
N LYS A 574 -43.83 19.36 -0.28
CA LYS A 574 -43.89 20.37 -1.33
C LYS A 574 -44.47 19.78 -2.62
N LYS A 575 -43.93 18.65 -3.09
CA LYS A 575 -44.41 17.92 -4.28
C LYS A 575 -45.86 17.47 -4.11
N LYS A 576 -46.26 16.98 -2.94
CA LYS A 576 -47.65 16.59 -2.64
C LYS A 576 -48.62 17.78 -2.70
N ARG A 577 -48.22 18.94 -2.17
CA ARG A 577 -49.04 20.17 -2.17
C ARG A 577 -49.18 20.77 -3.58
N LEU A 578 -48.08 20.81 -4.34
CA LEU A 578 -48.09 21.25 -5.74
C LEU A 578 -49.00 20.37 -6.60
N ARG A 579 -48.88 19.03 -6.51
CA ARG A 579 -49.79 18.10 -7.21
C ARG A 579 -51.26 18.32 -6.83
N LYS A 580 -51.55 18.68 -5.59
CA LYS A 580 -52.93 19.00 -5.15
C LYS A 580 -53.43 20.32 -5.75
N GLN A 581 -52.59 21.34 -5.85
CA GLN A 581 -52.93 22.61 -6.51
C GLN A 581 -53.13 22.41 -8.01
N GLU A 582 -52.25 21.70 -8.70
CA GLU A 582 -52.40 21.39 -10.12
C GLU A 582 -53.69 20.62 -10.42
N ARG A 583 -54.04 19.63 -9.59
CA ARG A 583 -55.33 18.92 -9.72
C ARG A 583 -56.52 19.85 -9.56
N LYS A 584 -56.48 20.77 -8.59
CA LYS A 584 -57.54 21.79 -8.41
C LYS A 584 -57.61 22.75 -9.59
N LEU A 585 -56.47 23.17 -10.13
CA LEU A 585 -56.39 24.08 -11.28
C LEU A 585 -56.92 23.40 -12.55
N LYS A 586 -56.58 22.13 -12.77
CA LYS A 586 -57.12 21.30 -13.86
C LYS A 586 -58.63 21.08 -13.72
N GLN A 587 -59.13 20.86 -12.50
CA GLN A 587 -60.58 20.77 -12.24
C GLN A 587 -61.30 22.09 -12.51
N GLN A 588 -60.71 23.22 -12.10
CA GLN A 588 -61.26 24.55 -12.38
C GLN A 588 -61.23 24.89 -13.88
N GLN A 589 -60.17 24.51 -14.59
CA GLN A 589 -60.10 24.66 -16.06
C GLN A 589 -61.13 23.78 -16.76
N LYS A 590 -61.33 22.53 -16.34
CA LYS A 590 -62.41 21.67 -16.85
C LYS A 590 -63.80 22.27 -16.59
N HIS A 591 -64.05 22.81 -15.40
CA HIS A 591 -65.30 23.51 -15.09
C HIS A 591 -65.49 24.79 -15.93
N LYS A 592 -64.43 25.56 -16.18
CA LYS A 592 -64.49 26.75 -17.06
C LYS A 592 -64.71 26.37 -18.54
N GLN A 593 -64.11 25.29 -19.02
CA GLN A 593 -64.35 24.78 -20.37
C GLN A 593 -65.78 24.25 -20.54
N ALA A 594 -66.31 23.54 -19.53
CA ALA A 594 -67.71 23.10 -19.52
C ALA A 594 -68.71 24.28 -19.42
N ALA A 595 -68.34 25.38 -18.75
CA ALA A 595 -69.15 26.60 -18.70
C ALA A 595 -69.08 27.40 -20.02
N SER A 596 -67.96 27.34 -20.73
CA SER A 596 -67.75 28.00 -22.04
C SER A 596 -68.43 27.27 -23.20
N SER A 597 -68.69 25.97 -23.11
CA SER A 597 -69.37 25.22 -24.17
C SER A 597 -70.90 25.42 -24.20
N ASN A 598 -71.48 26.11 -23.22
CA ASN A 598 -72.92 26.38 -23.15
C ASN A 598 -73.32 27.74 -23.75
N GLY A 599 -72.41 28.46 -24.40
CA GLY A 599 -72.69 29.73 -25.07
C GLY A 599 -72.22 29.75 -26.52
N THR A 600 -73.19 29.74 -27.44
CA THR A 600 -73.09 30.08 -28.87
C THR A 600 -72.59 28.98 -29.82
N SER A 601 -73.53 28.21 -30.37
CA SER A 601 -73.36 27.42 -31.59
C SER A 601 -73.66 28.27 -32.83
N VAL A 602 -72.64 28.61 -33.62
CA VAL A 602 -72.80 28.93 -35.05
C VAL A 602 -71.75 28.16 -35.83
N SER A 603 -72.23 27.30 -36.71
CA SER A 603 -71.49 26.44 -37.62
C SER A 603 -70.94 27.22 -38.82
N ILE A 604 -69.66 27.05 -39.15
CA ILE A 604 -69.19 27.18 -40.54
C ILE A 604 -68.20 26.04 -40.82
N SER A 605 -68.57 25.22 -41.80
CA SER A 605 -67.82 24.15 -42.45
C SER A 605 -66.90 24.70 -43.55
N VAL A 606 -65.67 24.19 -43.66
CA VAL A 606 -64.95 24.11 -44.95
C VAL A 606 -64.14 22.81 -45.00
N ASP A 607 -64.49 21.97 -45.99
CA ASP A 607 -63.78 20.78 -46.43
C ASP A 607 -62.41 21.10 -47.03
N THR A 608 -61.44 20.19 -46.90
CA THR A 608 -60.72 19.70 -48.09
C THR A 608 -60.15 18.31 -47.87
N SER A 609 -60.29 17.53 -48.93
CA SER A 609 -60.26 16.08 -49.08
C SER A 609 -58.88 15.53 -49.50
N LEU A 610 -58.88 14.20 -49.71
CA LEU A 610 -57.93 13.36 -50.46
C LEU A 610 -56.65 12.90 -49.72
N GLY A 611 -56.23 11.65 -49.79
CA GLY A 611 -56.73 10.49 -50.53
C GLY A 611 -56.02 9.20 -50.09
N ASP A 612 -56.60 8.11 -50.55
CA ASP A 612 -56.36 6.69 -50.23
C ASP A 612 -54.91 6.18 -50.42
N ILE A 613 -54.60 5.01 -49.82
CA ILE A 613 -54.40 3.72 -50.53
C ILE A 613 -53.96 2.59 -49.57
N LYS A 614 -54.91 1.66 -49.39
CA LYS A 614 -54.87 0.18 -49.37
C LYS A 614 -53.63 -0.63 -48.91
N GLY A 615 -53.95 -1.70 -48.15
CA GLY A 615 -53.51 -3.08 -48.45
C GLY A 615 -53.06 -3.91 -47.23
N SER A 616 -53.99 -4.56 -46.50
CA SER A 616 -54.21 -6.04 -46.43
C SER A 616 -53.04 -6.86 -45.84
N GLY A 617 -53.13 -7.40 -44.61
CA GLY A 617 -53.72 -8.73 -44.26
C GLY A 617 -52.57 -9.75 -44.05
N VAL A 618 -52.51 -10.73 -43.14
CA VAL A 618 -53.42 -11.48 -42.26
C VAL A 618 -52.54 -12.24 -41.21
N GLU A 619 -53.07 -12.39 -39.98
CA GLU A 619 -52.96 -13.44 -38.92
C GLU A 619 -51.70 -14.36 -38.80
N ASP A 620 -51.20 -14.83 -37.65
CA ASP A 620 -51.87 -15.26 -36.41
C ASP A 620 -50.88 -15.51 -35.23
N SER A 621 -51.44 -15.60 -34.01
CA SER A 621 -51.03 -16.44 -32.86
C SER A 621 -50.04 -15.94 -31.75
N ARG A 622 -50.68 -15.37 -30.71
CA ARG A 622 -50.63 -15.61 -29.24
C ARG A 622 -49.32 -15.54 -28.39
N VAL A 623 -49.34 -14.54 -27.47
CA VAL A 623 -49.17 -14.57 -25.97
C VAL A 623 -47.78 -15.03 -25.44
N LYS A 624 -46.96 -14.27 -24.68
CA LYS A 624 -47.18 -13.44 -23.46
C LYS A 624 -45.89 -12.69 -23.02
N VAL A 625 -46.05 -11.60 -22.28
CA VAL A 625 -45.14 -10.94 -21.29
C VAL A 625 -44.07 -9.92 -21.77
N SER A 626 -44.11 -8.77 -21.08
CA SER A 626 -43.39 -7.48 -21.17
C SER A 626 -41.85 -7.56 -21.05
N PRO A 627 -41.09 -6.49 -21.43
CA PRO A 627 -40.84 -5.39 -20.49
C PRO A 627 -40.71 -3.95 -21.07
N ALA A 628 -40.99 -3.00 -20.17
CA ALA A 628 -40.42 -1.67 -19.96
C ALA A 628 -39.87 -0.85 -21.15
N ASN A 629 -40.60 0.25 -21.45
CA ASN A 629 -40.10 1.39 -22.23
C ASN A 629 -39.13 2.23 -21.40
N GLU A 630 -37.91 2.33 -21.92
CA GLU A 630 -37.14 3.58 -21.96
C GLU A 630 -37.90 4.60 -22.84
N LEU A 631 -37.91 5.88 -22.45
CA LEU A 631 -38.26 6.95 -23.38
C LEU A 631 -37.27 8.10 -23.21
N GLU A 632 -36.59 8.39 -24.31
CA GLU A 632 -35.70 9.50 -24.57
C GLU A 632 -36.46 10.83 -24.53
N ASP A 633 -35.85 11.84 -23.90
CA ASP A 633 -36.33 13.23 -23.89
C ASP A 633 -35.92 13.93 -25.20
N VAL A 634 -36.92 14.33 -25.99
CA VAL A 634 -36.77 15.29 -27.09
C VAL A 634 -36.83 16.71 -26.54
N VAL A 635 -35.73 17.43 -26.74
CA VAL A 635 -35.52 18.84 -26.39
C VAL A 635 -36.48 19.74 -27.17
N VAL A 636 -37.29 20.54 -26.46
CA VAL A 636 -37.91 21.75 -27.02
C VAL A 636 -37.37 22.95 -26.26
N SER A 637 -36.59 23.76 -26.97
CA SER A 637 -36.08 25.07 -26.57
C SER A 637 -37.21 25.99 -26.12
N ARG A 638 -37.14 26.49 -24.89
CA ARG A 638 -37.94 27.63 -24.41
C ARG A 638 -37.01 28.81 -24.14
N GLN A 639 -37.25 29.85 -24.93
CA GLN A 639 -36.71 31.20 -24.75
C GLN A 639 -37.30 31.81 -23.48
N GLU A 640 -36.42 32.37 -22.64
CA GLU A 640 -36.76 33.13 -21.44
C GLU A 640 -37.34 34.50 -21.83
N ASP A 641 -38.50 34.84 -21.26
CA ASP A 641 -38.82 36.17 -20.71
C ASP A 641 -40.27 36.21 -20.21
N ALA A 642 -40.45 36.10 -18.89
CA ALA A 642 -41.53 36.67 -18.06
C ALA A 642 -41.57 35.98 -16.68
N LYS A 643 -41.42 36.76 -15.60
CA LYS A 643 -41.60 36.33 -14.20
C LYS A 643 -42.91 35.54 -14.01
N ALA A 644 -42.82 34.27 -13.67
CA ALA A 644 -43.95 33.46 -13.21
C ALA A 644 -44.30 33.81 -11.73
N PRO A 645 -45.58 33.74 -11.32
CA PRO A 645 -46.03 34.22 -10.01
C PRO A 645 -45.61 33.29 -8.85
N ASP A 646 -45.51 33.87 -7.65
CA ASP A 646 -45.03 33.35 -6.33
C ASP A 646 -45.62 32.01 -5.79
N VAL A 647 -46.30 31.21 -6.60
CA VAL A 647 -47.09 30.04 -6.18
C VAL A 647 -46.24 28.83 -5.72
N SER A 648 -44.94 28.82 -6.02
CA SER A 648 -44.03 27.69 -5.75
C SER A 648 -43.21 27.81 -4.46
N THR A 649 -43.33 28.92 -3.73
CA THR A 649 -42.59 29.13 -2.48
C THR A 649 -43.16 28.31 -1.31
N LEU A 650 -42.30 27.86 -0.39
CA LEU A 650 -42.67 27.11 0.82
C LEU A 650 -43.71 27.88 1.65
N LYS A 651 -43.56 29.21 1.74
CA LYS A 651 -44.50 30.09 2.43
C LYS A 651 -45.87 30.11 1.76
N ALA A 652 -45.93 30.14 0.43
CA ALA A 652 -47.18 30.04 -0.32
C ALA A 652 -47.87 28.67 -0.17
N LEU A 653 -47.10 27.62 0.13
CA LEU A 653 -47.60 26.26 0.36
C LEU A 653 -47.90 25.94 1.84
N GLY A 654 -47.64 26.87 2.76
CA GLY A 654 -47.86 26.71 4.20
C GLY A 654 -46.90 25.72 4.88
N LEU A 655 -45.68 25.58 4.34
CA LEU A 655 -44.64 24.70 4.87
C LEU A 655 -43.63 25.49 5.72
N PRO A 656 -43.06 24.89 6.78
CA PRO A 656 -42.04 25.55 7.60
C PRO A 656 -40.79 25.82 6.77
N ARG A 657 -40.21 27.01 6.95
CA ARG A 657 -38.94 27.39 6.32
C ARG A 657 -37.77 26.97 7.22
N PRO A 658 -36.63 26.59 6.64
CA PRO A 658 -35.38 26.42 7.38
C PRO A 658 -34.98 27.71 8.09
N ASP A 659 -34.32 27.58 9.24
CA ASP A 659 -33.83 28.71 10.05
C ASP A 659 -32.60 29.41 9.42
N PHE A 660 -32.06 28.86 8.32
CA PHE A 660 -30.93 29.39 7.57
C PHE A 660 -31.29 29.60 6.11
N HIS A 661 -30.69 30.62 5.48
CA HIS A 661 -30.90 30.94 4.06
C HIS A 661 -29.77 30.43 3.17
N SER A 662 -28.59 30.19 3.72
CA SER A 662 -27.42 29.74 2.95
C SER A 662 -26.70 28.58 3.60
N LEU A 663 -26.28 27.63 2.76
CA LEU A 663 -25.45 26.49 3.10
C LEU A 663 -24.10 26.63 2.41
N ILE A 664 -23.01 26.51 3.16
CA ILE A 664 -21.65 26.55 2.63
C ILE A 664 -21.04 25.16 2.82
N LEU A 665 -20.62 24.55 1.73
CA LEU A 665 -19.90 23.29 1.71
C LEU A 665 -18.39 23.58 1.67
N ASP A 666 -17.70 23.32 2.77
CA ASP A 666 -16.25 23.34 2.81
C ASP A 666 -15.71 22.04 2.19
N LEU A 667 -15.21 22.17 0.96
CA LEU A 667 -14.63 21.07 0.18
C LEU A 667 -13.10 21.09 0.19
N GLY A 668 -12.47 21.69 1.21
CA GLY A 668 -11.01 21.68 1.38
C GLY A 668 -10.39 20.30 1.51
N ALA A 669 -11.15 19.30 1.97
CA ALA A 669 -10.68 17.91 2.05
C ALA A 669 -10.85 17.12 0.72
N LEU A 670 -11.49 17.69 -0.29
CA LEU A 670 -11.77 17.03 -1.55
C LEU A 670 -10.47 16.96 -2.37
N SER A 671 -9.94 15.74 -2.54
CA SER A 671 -8.66 15.52 -3.24
C SER A 671 -8.85 15.15 -4.72
N PHE A 672 -9.97 14.51 -5.04
CA PHE A 672 -10.37 14.11 -6.39
C PHE A 672 -11.89 14.02 -6.47
N VAL A 673 -12.42 13.97 -7.69
CA VAL A 673 -13.85 13.89 -7.97
C VAL A 673 -14.14 12.71 -8.91
N ASP A 674 -15.09 11.87 -8.53
CA ASP A 674 -15.67 10.85 -9.40
C ASP A 674 -17.08 11.24 -9.87
N THR A 675 -17.65 10.47 -10.80
CA THR A 675 -18.97 10.77 -11.39
C THR A 675 -20.11 10.75 -10.36
N VAL A 676 -19.99 9.90 -9.33
CA VAL A 676 -20.99 9.81 -8.25
C VAL A 676 -20.91 11.04 -7.35
N CYS A 677 -19.72 11.54 -7.02
CA CYS A 677 -19.50 12.78 -6.29
C CYS A 677 -20.15 13.97 -7.00
N ILE A 678 -19.95 14.12 -8.32
CA ILE A 678 -20.59 15.18 -9.12
C ILE A 678 -22.11 15.08 -9.03
N LYS A 679 -22.66 13.89 -9.24
CA LYS A 679 -24.11 13.66 -9.19
C LYS A 679 -24.67 13.96 -7.80
N SER A 680 -23.99 13.55 -6.74
CA SER A 680 -24.38 13.80 -5.36
C SER A 680 -24.31 15.30 -5.01
N LEU A 681 -23.27 16.02 -5.43
CA LEU A 681 -23.19 17.46 -5.25
C LEU A 681 -24.31 18.18 -6.01
N LYS A 682 -24.59 17.81 -7.27
CA LYS A 682 -25.73 18.38 -8.02
C LYS A 682 -27.07 18.12 -7.34
N ASN A 683 -27.26 16.92 -6.80
CA ASN A 683 -28.46 16.58 -6.04
C ASN A 683 -28.58 17.45 -4.78
N ILE A 684 -27.50 17.65 -4.03
CA ILE A 684 -27.48 18.55 -2.86
C ILE A 684 -27.88 19.97 -3.26
N PHE A 685 -27.27 20.52 -4.32
CA PHE A 685 -27.63 21.85 -4.82
C PHE A 685 -29.11 21.95 -5.19
N ARG A 686 -29.65 20.97 -5.93
CA ARG A 686 -31.06 20.94 -6.31
C ARG A 686 -31.99 20.83 -5.10
N ASP A 687 -31.70 19.91 -4.20
CA ASP A 687 -32.56 19.56 -3.07
C ASP A 687 -32.64 20.72 -2.06
N PHE A 688 -31.51 21.39 -1.77
CA PHE A 688 -31.48 22.59 -0.92
C PHE A 688 -32.12 23.81 -1.60
N ARG A 689 -31.93 23.99 -2.91
CA ARG A 689 -32.58 25.08 -3.65
C ARG A 689 -34.10 24.91 -3.73
N GLU A 690 -34.61 23.66 -3.80
CA GLU A 690 -36.05 23.38 -3.73
C GLU A 690 -36.67 23.78 -2.37
N ILE A 691 -35.90 23.77 -1.28
CA ILE A 691 -36.33 24.30 0.03
C ILE A 691 -35.94 25.78 0.25
N GLU A 692 -35.61 26.49 -0.83
CA GLU A 692 -35.26 27.91 -0.86
C GLU A 692 -33.97 28.26 -0.09
N VAL A 693 -33.02 27.31 0.03
CA VAL A 693 -31.69 27.54 0.61
C VAL A 693 -30.66 27.58 -0.51
N GLU A 694 -29.86 28.65 -0.57
CA GLU A 694 -28.77 28.78 -1.54
C GLU A 694 -27.53 28.01 -1.07
N VAL A 695 -26.87 27.30 -1.98
CA VAL A 695 -25.69 26.48 -1.67
C VAL A 695 -24.44 27.11 -2.31
N TYR A 696 -23.38 27.24 -1.51
CA TYR A 696 -22.08 27.73 -1.94
C TYR A 696 -20.99 26.69 -1.63
N ILE A 697 -19.94 26.67 -2.43
CA ILE A 697 -18.76 25.82 -2.24
C ILE A 697 -17.59 26.71 -1.84
N ALA A 698 -16.80 26.28 -0.87
CA ALA A 698 -15.58 26.96 -0.44
C ALA A 698 -14.37 26.01 -0.46
N ALA A 699 -13.18 26.60 -0.56
CA ALA A 699 -11.88 25.94 -0.35
C ALA A 699 -11.53 24.79 -1.31
N CYS A 700 -12.07 24.76 -2.54
CA CYS A 700 -11.68 23.74 -3.52
C CYS A 700 -10.27 23.96 -4.08
N HIS A 701 -9.50 22.86 -4.19
CA HIS A 701 -8.22 22.86 -4.90
C HIS A 701 -8.40 22.98 -6.43
N SER A 702 -7.47 23.64 -7.13
CA SER A 702 -7.54 23.86 -8.57
C SER A 702 -7.70 22.59 -9.43
N PRO A 703 -7.03 21.44 -9.15
CA PRO A 703 -7.26 20.20 -9.90
C PRO A 703 -8.70 19.68 -9.79
N VAL A 704 -9.32 19.87 -8.62
CA VAL A 704 -10.72 19.49 -8.36
C VAL A 704 -11.67 20.40 -9.15
N VAL A 705 -11.41 21.72 -9.19
CA VAL A 705 -12.20 22.65 -10.02
C VAL A 705 -12.15 22.25 -11.49
N THR A 706 -10.96 21.90 -12.00
CA THR A 706 -10.80 21.42 -13.38
C THR A 706 -11.55 20.10 -13.64
N GLN A 707 -11.58 19.20 -12.65
CA GLN A 707 -12.37 17.95 -12.74
C GLN A 707 -13.88 18.21 -12.72
N LEU A 708 -14.34 19.17 -11.91
CA LEU A 708 -15.75 19.58 -11.86
C LEU A 708 -16.19 20.21 -13.20
N GLU A 709 -15.35 21.06 -13.81
CA GLU A 709 -15.59 21.59 -15.16
C GLU A 709 -15.65 20.49 -16.20
N ALA A 710 -14.66 19.59 -16.22
CA ALA A 710 -14.60 18.48 -17.16
C ALA A 710 -15.79 17.51 -17.00
N GLY A 711 -16.32 17.38 -15.79
CA GLY A 711 -17.51 16.58 -15.48
C GLY A 711 -18.83 17.34 -15.61
N CYS A 712 -18.85 18.51 -16.26
CA CYS A 712 -20.04 19.35 -16.47
C CYS A 712 -20.80 19.66 -15.18
N PHE A 713 -20.09 19.82 -14.05
CA PHE A 713 -20.70 20.23 -12.78
C PHE A 713 -21.30 21.63 -12.90
N PHE A 714 -20.55 22.55 -13.49
CA PHE A 714 -21.01 23.91 -13.74
C PHE A 714 -21.94 23.94 -14.96
N ASP A 715 -23.16 24.43 -14.75
CA ASP A 715 -24.19 24.57 -15.77
C ASP A 715 -24.95 25.90 -15.60
N ALA A 716 -26.04 26.12 -16.34
CA ALA A 716 -26.83 27.34 -16.23
C ALA A 716 -27.39 27.56 -14.82
N SER A 717 -27.56 26.49 -14.02
CA SER A 717 -28.10 26.56 -12.67
C SER A 717 -27.03 26.73 -11.59
N ILE A 718 -25.84 26.14 -11.79
CA ILE A 718 -24.69 26.20 -10.89
C ILE A 718 -23.51 26.84 -11.62
N THR A 719 -23.34 28.14 -11.45
CA THR A 719 -22.22 28.90 -12.04
C THR A 719 -21.02 28.96 -11.10
N LYS A 720 -19.83 29.29 -11.64
CA LYS A 720 -18.59 29.52 -10.86
C LYS A 720 -18.71 30.63 -9.80
N LYS A 721 -19.76 31.46 -9.86
CA LYS A 721 -20.09 32.46 -8.82
C LYS A 721 -20.42 31.83 -7.47
N HIS A 722 -20.83 30.55 -7.46
CA HIS A 722 -21.13 29.81 -6.23
C HIS A 722 -19.87 29.20 -5.59
N LEU A 723 -18.70 29.37 -6.19
CA LEU A 723 -17.43 28.81 -5.73
C LEU A 723 -16.53 29.94 -5.19
N PHE A 724 -16.03 29.75 -3.97
CA PHE A 724 -15.17 30.69 -3.27
C PHE A 724 -13.85 30.06 -2.85
N VAL A 725 -12.81 30.88 -2.76
CA VAL A 725 -11.47 30.46 -2.35
C VAL A 725 -11.43 30.10 -0.87
N SER A 726 -12.04 30.92 -0.03
CA SER A 726 -12.08 30.72 1.42
C SER A 726 -13.52 30.59 1.94
N VAL A 727 -13.65 29.91 3.08
CA VAL A 727 -14.93 29.84 3.81
C VAL A 727 -15.40 31.24 4.22
N HIS A 728 -14.46 32.12 4.62
CA HIS A 728 -14.78 33.48 5.04
C HIS A 728 -15.37 34.33 3.91
N ASP A 729 -14.83 34.21 2.68
CA ASP A 729 -15.39 34.90 1.51
C ASP A 729 -16.81 34.41 1.21
N ALA A 730 -17.04 33.09 1.26
CA ALA A 730 -18.36 32.51 1.04
C ALA A 730 -19.39 32.96 2.10
N VAL A 731 -18.99 32.98 3.37
CA VAL A 731 -19.85 33.44 4.48
C VAL A 731 -20.18 34.91 4.34
N THR A 732 -19.18 35.75 4.10
CA THR A 732 -19.37 37.20 3.95
C THR A 732 -20.28 37.50 2.78
N PHE A 733 -20.11 36.78 1.66
CA PHE A 733 -20.98 36.90 0.49
C PHE A 733 -22.42 36.51 0.83
N ALA A 734 -22.61 35.39 1.52
CA ALA A 734 -23.92 34.90 1.92
C ALA A 734 -24.64 35.87 2.87
N LEU A 735 -23.93 36.50 3.79
CA LEU A 735 -24.48 37.51 4.70
C LEU A 735 -24.92 38.78 3.95
N GLN A 736 -24.13 39.25 2.98
CA GLN A 736 -24.47 40.41 2.15
C GLN A 736 -25.70 40.15 1.25
N HIS A 737 -25.91 38.89 0.85
CA HIS A 737 -27.04 38.46 0.02
C HIS A 737 -28.14 37.77 0.84
N SER A 738 -28.24 38.06 2.14
CA SER A 738 -29.36 37.59 2.96
C SER A 738 -30.68 38.03 2.33
N ARG A 739 -31.67 37.14 2.31
CA ARG A 739 -32.98 37.38 1.67
C ARG A 739 -33.46 38.79 1.97
N SER A 740 -33.55 39.64 0.95
CA SER A 740 -34.10 40.99 1.06
C SER A 740 -35.47 40.90 1.72
N GLY A 741 -35.53 41.30 3.00
CA GLY A 741 -36.79 41.60 3.67
C GLY A 741 -37.44 42.79 2.95
N PRO A 742 -38.77 42.98 3.04
CA PRO A 742 -39.48 43.96 2.22
C PRO A 742 -39.09 45.44 2.42
N ASN A 743 -38.20 45.78 3.36
CA ASN A 743 -37.85 47.16 3.69
C ASN A 743 -36.33 47.32 3.87
N SER A 744 -35.61 47.66 2.81
CA SER A 744 -34.42 48.53 2.91
C SER A 744 -34.20 49.23 1.57
N PRO A 745 -33.84 50.53 1.57
CA PRO A 745 -33.80 51.33 0.34
C PRO A 745 -32.57 50.95 -0.48
N VAL A 746 -32.78 50.65 -1.75
CA VAL A 746 -31.73 50.41 -2.74
C VAL A 746 -30.92 51.70 -2.88
N LEU A 747 -29.70 51.72 -2.35
CA LEU A 747 -28.70 52.73 -2.72
C LEU A 747 -28.12 52.31 -4.07
N ALA A 748 -28.53 53.01 -5.12
CA ALA A 748 -27.98 52.86 -6.45
C ALA A 748 -26.56 53.44 -6.48
N THR A 749 -25.54 52.59 -6.56
CA THR A 749 -24.20 53.00 -6.97
C THR A 749 -24.11 52.91 -8.48
N LYS A 750 -23.93 54.07 -9.12
CA LYS A 750 -23.59 54.20 -10.55
C LYS A 750 -22.22 53.57 -10.83
N LEU A 751 -22.14 53.00 -12.04
CA LEU A 751 -21.00 52.44 -12.79
C LEU A 751 -19.60 52.84 -12.34
#